data_AF-A0A7X8BL50-F1
#
_entry.id   AF-A0A7X8BL50-F1
#
_cell.length_a   1.000
_cell.length_b   1.000
_cell.length_c   1.000
_cell.angle_alpha   90.00
_cell.angle_beta   90.00
_cell.angle_gamma   90.00
#
_symmetry.space_group_name_H-M   'P 1'
#
loop_
_entity.id
_entity.type
_entity.pdbx_description
1 polymer ?
#
loop_
_entity_poly.entity_id
_entity_poly.type
_entity_poly.pdbx_seq_one_letter_code
_entity_poly.pdbx_strand_id
1 'polypeptide(L)'
;MKSEKSEHTIITDVGSTTTKALLLSKKGQAYTIRAQYEVPTTVEKPFEDVKIGVISAIKELEKAAKLKLLDSKGKMLYPYLTTSSAGGGLQMLVFGLSAVETGRAAQMTAYGAGAVILKTLTIDDLIPLVEKMRLIRDLHPDIVLMAGGVDNGAISGVVSLAEILTLAEPEPKFRQSEKIPLVFCGNVQAQKFVLKVLAERFDVYVTPNIRPSMKELNTEPAKRKVHELFMENVMERAPGYAGLKKWAASDIIPTPAGVERILKLYAEKKSENILAVDIGGATTDIFSNIMGEYHRTVAANIGVSYSLSNILAEAGIERILQHLPSSYTQTDVRNYITNKTLNPTYVPVNDCERFVEQAAAIEGIRIAWKQHKDMNFKLAKMGRLDRRKLRKDVDPFEELFFLKEQVYFQPKDIDVIVGAGGILSHVKSKDEALWILAEGFLPSGVTKLALDSNFKSPHLGVLSKLEPTLALDLYSSECLEEIGYVIAPVGKLKPNKVALTVTDRDGERYELKAGDVLYLDRPGELEITASKDVCLASRIGNMRLKTKLGVLIDCRGRGEGMLDASLASKGIWDFFPSGPFKTKVQKGASQIVRGEYAIERKLPYEGEIFVRTGEKVAPDTVIGENRFGPPKLYLLDIRRMISYSTHITDEEVREGILVKVGDRVTYEQPIFKGEGKLLHVPYFLRSPVRGTVTQVEPSGLIILREIQDYDGKPHVVDVAKATGESPSHIKSYLKVSLGDFVEKENVIAKNISNGVFVKSPATGTVKEIDTQKGTVTIQYDLAPISTKSFVAGKISKVRPGSGVQIKGSGTILYAIIGFGREASGRLSILKVPSALERSHKSAVVVSLKHIDETFLRKAAEVEVAGVIAPSLDNQDWVRFYGSEMGVALTGDEQVPFALILTEGFGRIDMNAKYAKFFEKAEGKQASVSARTQIRAGVTRPMVIVTQ
;
A
#
# COMPACT_ATOMS: atom_id res chain seq x y z
N MET A 1 -0.46 -37.53 -25.21
CA MET A 1 -1.39 -37.56 -26.36
C MET A 1 -0.82 -36.68 -27.45
N LYS A 2 -0.52 -37.23 -28.62
CA LYS A 2 -0.18 -36.46 -29.83
C LYS A 2 -1.42 -35.62 -30.21
N SER A 3 -1.23 -34.33 -30.48
CA SER A 3 -2.31 -33.39 -30.77
C SER A 3 -2.93 -33.66 -32.15
N GLU A 4 -4.05 -34.37 -32.18
CA GLU A 4 -5.06 -34.04 -33.18
C GLU A 4 -5.48 -32.59 -32.91
N LYS A 5 -5.09 -31.68 -33.82
CA LYS A 5 -5.29 -30.23 -33.66
C LYS A 5 -6.79 -29.94 -33.62
N SER A 6 -7.33 -29.79 -32.41
CA SER A 6 -8.69 -29.30 -32.16
C SER A 6 -8.97 -28.06 -33.02
N GLU A 7 -10.11 -28.04 -33.70
CA GLU A 7 -10.57 -26.90 -34.50
C GLU A 7 -10.85 -25.66 -33.65
N HIS A 8 -11.04 -25.83 -32.33
CA HIS A 8 -11.38 -24.76 -31.40
C HIS A 8 -10.50 -24.80 -30.13
N THR A 9 -10.24 -23.63 -29.56
CA THR A 9 -9.57 -23.48 -28.26
C THR A 9 -10.29 -22.40 -27.45
N ILE A 10 -10.58 -22.69 -26.19
CA ILE A 10 -11.19 -21.76 -25.25
C ILE A 10 -10.07 -21.19 -24.40
N ILE A 11 -10.00 -19.87 -24.27
CA ILE A 11 -9.01 -19.20 -23.42
C ILE A 11 -9.76 -18.24 -22.50
N THR A 12 -9.45 -18.26 -21.21
CA THR A 12 -9.97 -17.25 -20.28
C THR A 12 -8.87 -16.49 -19.56
N ASP A 13 -9.18 -15.27 -19.14
CA ASP A 13 -8.45 -14.54 -18.13
C ASP A 13 -9.39 -14.27 -16.96
N VAL A 14 -9.10 -14.88 -15.81
CA VAL A 14 -9.89 -14.69 -14.59
C VAL A 14 -9.29 -13.51 -13.81
N GLY A 15 -9.74 -12.29 -14.16
CA GLY A 15 -9.31 -11.05 -13.51
C GLY A 15 -9.93 -10.81 -12.14
N SER A 16 -9.47 -9.80 -11.40
CA SER A 16 -10.00 -9.45 -10.06
C SER A 16 -11.44 -8.90 -10.10
N THR A 17 -11.83 -8.22 -11.18
CA THR A 17 -13.17 -7.64 -11.35
C THR A 17 -13.99 -8.35 -12.42
N THR A 18 -13.37 -8.71 -13.56
CA THR A 18 -14.06 -9.37 -14.67
C THR A 18 -13.30 -10.61 -15.13
N THR A 19 -14.06 -11.64 -15.52
CA THR A 19 -13.56 -12.84 -16.18
C THR A 19 -13.83 -12.70 -17.67
N LYS A 20 -12.77 -12.70 -18.48
CA LYS A 20 -12.82 -12.52 -19.94
C LYS A 20 -12.59 -13.85 -20.63
N ALA A 21 -13.44 -14.21 -21.58
CA ALA A 21 -13.35 -15.45 -22.34
C ALA A 21 -13.18 -15.18 -23.84
N LEU A 22 -12.34 -15.98 -24.48
CA LEU A 22 -11.98 -15.93 -25.89
C LEU A 22 -12.16 -17.31 -26.51
N LEU A 23 -12.84 -17.40 -27.65
CA LEU A 23 -12.94 -18.62 -28.45
C LEU A 23 -12.12 -18.45 -29.73
N LEU A 24 -11.06 -19.25 -29.87
CA LEU A 24 -10.31 -19.36 -31.11
C LEU A 24 -10.91 -20.46 -31.98
N SER A 25 -10.93 -20.24 -33.28
CA SER A 25 -11.37 -21.23 -34.27
C SER A 25 -10.42 -21.29 -35.44
N LYS A 26 -10.17 -22.48 -35.94
CA LYS A 26 -9.37 -22.71 -37.15
C LYS A 26 -10.24 -22.50 -38.38
N LYS A 27 -9.79 -21.66 -39.31
CA LYS A 27 -10.40 -21.45 -40.64
C LYS A 27 -9.33 -21.72 -41.70
N GLY A 28 -9.37 -22.90 -42.32
CA GLY A 28 -8.30 -23.36 -43.22
C GLY A 28 -7.02 -23.69 -42.45
N GLN A 29 -5.90 -23.02 -42.76
CA GLN A 29 -4.64 -23.17 -42.02
C GLN A 29 -4.44 -22.14 -40.90
N ALA A 30 -5.22 -21.05 -40.86
CA ALA A 30 -5.09 -19.98 -39.87
C ALA A 30 -6.13 -20.12 -38.74
N TYR A 31 -5.80 -19.67 -37.53
CA TYR A 31 -6.79 -19.46 -36.47
C TYR A 31 -7.23 -18.00 -36.45
N THR A 32 -8.46 -17.75 -36.03
CA THR A 32 -9.00 -16.40 -35.80
C THR A 32 -9.79 -16.37 -34.49
N ILE A 33 -10.04 -15.17 -33.96
CA ILE A 33 -10.94 -14.98 -32.82
C ILE A 33 -12.38 -15.08 -33.32
N ARG A 34 -13.11 -16.14 -32.91
CA ARG A 34 -14.51 -16.37 -33.32
C ARG A 34 -15.50 -15.61 -32.45
N ALA A 35 -15.25 -15.56 -31.14
CA ALA A 35 -16.12 -14.89 -30.18
C ALA A 35 -15.31 -14.49 -28.93
N GLN A 36 -15.77 -13.43 -28.27
CA GLN A 36 -15.26 -12.97 -26.98
C GLN A 36 -16.43 -12.55 -26.08
N TYR A 37 -16.28 -12.70 -24.78
CA TYR A 37 -17.27 -12.23 -23.81
C TYR A 37 -16.62 -11.92 -22.46
N GLU A 38 -17.21 -11.04 -21.68
CA GLU A 38 -16.78 -10.75 -20.32
C GLU A 38 -17.95 -10.77 -19.34
N VAL A 39 -17.68 -11.24 -18.12
CA VAL A 39 -18.65 -11.28 -17.01
C VAL A 39 -17.97 -10.85 -15.71
N PRO A 40 -18.74 -10.45 -14.67
CA PRO A 40 -18.17 -10.23 -13.34
C PRO A 40 -17.45 -11.47 -12.80
N THR A 41 -16.28 -11.29 -12.20
CA THR A 41 -15.57 -12.37 -11.49
C THR A 41 -16.29 -12.72 -10.19
N THR A 42 -16.27 -14.00 -9.81
CA THR A 42 -17.05 -14.58 -8.69
C THR A 42 -16.17 -15.07 -7.54
N VAL A 43 -15.00 -14.45 -7.35
CA VAL A 43 -14.02 -14.82 -6.31
C VAL A 43 -14.41 -14.35 -4.90
N GLU A 44 -15.25 -13.33 -4.80
CA GLU A 44 -15.73 -12.77 -3.53
C GLU A 44 -17.14 -13.27 -3.18
N LYS A 45 -17.59 -12.97 -1.95
CA LYS A 45 -18.97 -13.23 -1.50
C LYS A 45 -19.98 -12.51 -2.41
N PRO A 46 -21.14 -13.13 -2.68
CA PRO A 46 -21.68 -14.34 -2.04
C PRO A 46 -21.23 -15.66 -2.68
N PHE A 47 -20.48 -15.62 -3.79
CA PHE A 47 -20.18 -16.81 -4.58
C PHE A 47 -18.95 -17.57 -4.09
N GLU A 48 -17.85 -16.85 -3.81
CA GLU A 48 -16.57 -17.45 -3.39
C GLU A 48 -16.17 -18.68 -4.24
N ASP A 49 -16.34 -18.61 -5.56
CA ASP A 49 -15.90 -19.64 -6.50
C ASP A 49 -15.75 -19.08 -7.94
N VAL A 50 -14.50 -18.90 -8.38
CA VAL A 50 -14.18 -18.37 -9.73
C VAL A 50 -14.73 -19.21 -10.88
N LYS A 51 -14.99 -20.50 -10.68
CA LYS A 51 -15.54 -21.37 -11.74
C LYS A 51 -16.91 -20.91 -12.19
N ILE A 52 -17.70 -20.30 -11.30
CA ILE A 52 -19.04 -19.80 -11.65
C ILE A 52 -18.94 -18.71 -12.72
N GLY A 53 -17.97 -17.79 -12.57
CA GLY A 53 -17.67 -16.75 -13.55
C GLY A 53 -17.18 -17.33 -14.86
N VAL A 54 -16.25 -18.29 -14.81
CA VAL A 54 -15.72 -18.98 -16.00
C VAL A 54 -16.83 -19.69 -16.78
N ILE A 55 -17.68 -20.48 -16.11
CA ILE A 55 -18.81 -21.15 -16.77
C ILE A 55 -19.76 -20.13 -17.37
N SER A 56 -20.05 -19.04 -16.66
CA SER A 56 -20.96 -17.99 -17.14
C SER A 56 -20.42 -17.34 -18.42
N ALA A 57 -19.12 -16.99 -18.44
CA ALA A 57 -18.48 -16.42 -19.62
C ALA A 57 -18.51 -17.38 -20.82
N ILE A 58 -18.27 -18.67 -20.57
CA ILE A 58 -18.28 -19.70 -21.62
C ILE A 58 -19.70 -19.93 -22.15
N LYS A 59 -20.73 -19.93 -21.31
CA LYS A 59 -22.13 -20.02 -21.77
C LYS A 59 -22.52 -18.86 -22.68
N GLU A 60 -22.04 -17.65 -22.39
CA GLU A 60 -22.25 -16.51 -23.29
C GLU A 60 -21.44 -16.65 -24.59
N LEU A 61 -20.23 -17.21 -24.55
CA LEU A 61 -19.49 -17.61 -25.77
C LEU A 61 -20.24 -18.67 -26.58
N GLU A 62 -20.87 -19.68 -25.96
CA GLU A 62 -21.65 -20.71 -26.64
C GLU A 62 -22.78 -20.09 -27.45
N LYS A 63 -23.52 -19.16 -26.84
CA LYS A 63 -24.60 -18.41 -27.49
C LYS A 63 -24.09 -17.56 -28.65
N ALA A 64 -23.01 -16.79 -28.42
CA ALA A 64 -22.43 -15.90 -29.42
C ALA A 64 -21.85 -16.67 -30.62
N ALA A 65 -21.13 -17.77 -30.36
CA ALA A 65 -20.52 -18.58 -31.39
C ALA A 65 -21.48 -19.57 -32.07
N LYS A 66 -22.69 -19.75 -31.51
CA LYS A 66 -23.65 -20.81 -31.89
C LYS A 66 -22.98 -22.19 -31.93
N LEU A 67 -22.14 -22.45 -30.93
CA LEU A 67 -21.33 -23.66 -30.82
C LEU A 67 -21.38 -24.15 -29.38
N LYS A 68 -21.61 -25.44 -29.18
CA LYS A 68 -21.58 -26.04 -27.84
C LYS A 68 -20.12 -26.17 -27.38
N LEU A 69 -19.79 -25.61 -26.23
CA LEU A 69 -18.46 -25.56 -25.63
C LEU A 69 -18.39 -26.35 -24.32
N LEU A 70 -19.53 -26.60 -23.67
CA LEU A 70 -19.68 -27.37 -22.43
C LEU A 70 -20.54 -28.62 -22.65
N ASP A 71 -20.19 -29.73 -22.01
CA ASP A 71 -21.05 -30.92 -21.96
C ASP A 71 -22.22 -30.77 -20.96
N SER A 72 -23.10 -31.77 -20.88
CA SER A 72 -24.25 -31.76 -19.96
C SER A 72 -23.86 -31.74 -18.47
N LYS A 73 -22.60 -32.01 -18.14
CA LYS A 73 -22.03 -32.00 -16.79
C LYS A 73 -21.14 -30.77 -16.54
N GLY A 74 -21.06 -29.83 -17.49
CA GLY A 74 -20.27 -28.60 -17.38
C GLY A 74 -18.77 -28.78 -17.64
N LYS A 75 -18.34 -29.87 -18.28
CA LYS A 75 -16.95 -30.09 -18.68
C LYS A 75 -16.66 -29.41 -20.02
N MET A 76 -15.46 -28.86 -20.17
CA MET A 76 -14.97 -28.27 -21.43
C MET A 76 -14.91 -29.34 -22.53
N LEU A 77 -15.53 -29.05 -23.68
CA LEU A 77 -15.50 -29.91 -24.87
C LEU A 77 -14.22 -29.72 -25.71
N TYR A 78 -13.55 -28.57 -25.57
CA TYR A 78 -12.36 -28.20 -26.31
C TYR A 78 -11.20 -27.89 -25.35
N PRO A 79 -9.94 -27.87 -25.83
CA PRO A 79 -8.80 -27.42 -25.03
C PRO A 79 -9.09 -26.07 -24.37
N TYR A 80 -8.86 -26.01 -23.06
CA TYR A 80 -9.12 -24.85 -22.23
C TYR A 80 -7.81 -24.34 -21.65
N LEU A 81 -7.45 -23.09 -21.95
CA LEU A 81 -6.31 -22.40 -21.37
C LEU A 81 -6.83 -21.28 -20.48
N THR A 82 -6.08 -20.94 -19.43
CA THR A 82 -6.47 -19.80 -18.62
C THR A 82 -5.29 -19.09 -17.98
N THR A 83 -5.39 -17.77 -17.91
CA THR A 83 -4.65 -16.94 -16.97
C THR A 83 -5.54 -16.60 -15.79
N SER A 84 -4.93 -16.20 -14.67
CA SER A 84 -5.70 -15.75 -13.51
C SER A 84 -4.95 -14.70 -12.70
N SER A 85 -5.69 -13.74 -12.19
CA SER A 85 -5.33 -12.84 -11.08
C SER A 85 -6.41 -12.82 -9.98
N ALA A 86 -7.42 -13.69 -10.09
CA ALA A 86 -8.49 -13.83 -9.11
C ALA A 86 -7.97 -14.57 -7.86
N GLY A 87 -8.15 -13.93 -6.71
CA GLY A 87 -7.48 -14.20 -5.43
C GLY A 87 -7.04 -12.89 -4.76
N GLY A 88 -6.92 -11.82 -5.56
CA GLY A 88 -6.47 -10.51 -5.13
C GLY A 88 -5.01 -10.30 -5.51
N GLY A 89 -4.65 -9.06 -5.89
CA GLY A 89 -3.24 -8.71 -6.05
C GLY A 89 -2.52 -8.93 -4.73
N LEU A 90 -1.33 -9.54 -4.79
CA LEU A 90 -0.49 -9.90 -3.64
C LEU A 90 -0.49 -8.79 -2.56
N GLN A 91 -1.20 -8.97 -1.45
CA GLN A 91 -1.26 -7.96 -0.39
C GLN A 91 -0.16 -8.22 0.64
N MET A 92 0.70 -7.23 0.88
CA MET A 92 1.93 -7.44 1.66
C MET A 92 2.13 -6.40 2.76
N LEU A 93 2.47 -6.87 3.96
CA LEU A 93 3.09 -6.02 4.98
C LEU A 93 4.61 -5.95 4.74
N VAL A 94 5.17 -4.76 4.83
CA VAL A 94 6.59 -4.53 4.60
C VAL A 94 7.22 -3.99 5.87
N PHE A 95 8.32 -4.60 6.31
CA PHE A 95 9.10 -4.17 7.46
C PHE A 95 10.49 -3.70 7.03
N GLY A 96 10.97 -2.63 7.66
CA GLY A 96 12.33 -2.13 7.50
C GLY A 96 12.89 -1.59 8.81
N LEU A 97 14.21 -1.60 8.97
CA LEU A 97 14.83 -1.08 10.19
C LEU A 97 14.65 0.45 10.32
N SER A 98 14.81 1.17 9.22
CA SER A 98 14.67 2.64 9.12
C SER A 98 13.79 3.00 7.92
N ALA A 99 13.00 4.07 8.05
CA ALA A 99 12.07 4.52 7.01
C ALA A 99 12.77 4.84 5.68
N VAL A 100 13.89 5.57 5.74
CA VAL A 100 14.54 6.13 4.55
C VAL A 100 15.50 5.18 3.83
N GLU A 101 16.02 4.15 4.50
CA GLU A 101 17.01 3.24 3.89
C GLU A 101 16.44 1.86 3.59
N THR A 102 16.30 1.04 4.62
CA THR A 102 15.89 -0.37 4.46
C THR A 102 14.38 -0.50 4.24
N GLY A 103 13.57 0.37 4.85
CA GLY A 103 12.14 0.46 4.60
C GLY A 103 11.85 0.82 3.14
N ARG A 104 12.51 1.86 2.61
CA ARG A 104 12.38 2.24 1.19
C ARG A 104 12.88 1.15 0.24
N ALA A 105 14.00 0.50 0.53
CA ALA A 105 14.48 -0.63 -0.27
C ALA A 105 13.50 -1.82 -0.27
N ALA A 106 12.90 -2.12 0.88
CA ALA A 106 11.90 -3.17 1.01
C ALA A 106 10.60 -2.83 0.25
N GLN A 107 10.17 -1.56 0.29
CA GLN A 107 9.05 -1.08 -0.53
C GLN A 107 9.31 -1.25 -2.02
N MET A 108 10.49 -0.84 -2.50
CA MET A 108 10.88 -1.03 -3.91
C MET A 108 10.91 -2.50 -4.30
N THR A 109 11.42 -3.36 -3.41
CA THR A 109 11.42 -4.82 -3.61
C THR A 109 9.99 -5.35 -3.71
N ALA A 110 9.09 -4.92 -2.81
CA ALA A 110 7.68 -5.29 -2.79
C ALA A 110 6.96 -4.91 -4.09
N TYR A 111 7.09 -3.65 -4.53
CA TYR A 111 6.48 -3.19 -5.78
C TYR A 111 7.02 -3.92 -7.01
N GLY A 112 8.33 -4.21 -7.04
CA GLY A 112 8.95 -4.96 -8.13
C GLY A 112 8.52 -6.44 -8.16
N ALA A 113 8.15 -7.01 -7.01
CA ALA A 113 7.51 -8.33 -6.93
C ALA A 113 6.03 -8.30 -7.36
N GLY A 114 5.47 -7.12 -7.61
CA GLY A 114 4.07 -6.92 -7.96
C GLY A 114 3.11 -6.90 -6.78
N ALA A 115 3.59 -6.58 -5.58
CA ALA A 115 2.77 -6.53 -4.37
C ALA A 115 2.05 -5.19 -4.18
N VAL A 116 0.83 -5.27 -3.67
CA VAL A 116 0.09 -4.16 -3.07
C VAL A 116 0.50 -4.05 -1.60
N ILE A 117 1.26 -3.01 -1.27
CA ILE A 117 1.71 -2.78 0.11
C ILE A 117 0.54 -2.26 0.94
N LEU A 118 0.17 -3.03 1.97
CA LEU A 118 -0.87 -2.64 2.93
C LEU A 118 -0.36 -1.55 3.88
N LYS A 119 0.85 -1.76 4.42
CA LYS A 119 1.56 -0.79 5.26
C LYS A 119 3.05 -1.13 5.28
N THR A 120 3.88 -0.09 5.33
CA THR A 120 5.29 -0.22 5.68
C THR A 120 5.49 0.21 7.12
N LEU A 121 6.16 -0.64 7.90
CA LEU A 121 6.39 -0.46 9.33
C LEU A 121 7.89 -0.44 9.59
N THR A 122 8.35 0.58 10.32
CA THR A 122 9.76 0.73 10.68
C THR A 122 9.92 1.04 12.16
N ILE A 123 11.14 1.01 12.69
CA ILE A 123 11.35 1.33 14.12
C ILE A 123 11.11 2.82 14.38
N ASP A 124 11.41 3.66 13.41
CA ASP A 124 11.39 5.12 13.46
C ASP A 124 10.07 5.77 12.97
N ASP A 125 9.01 4.99 12.70
CA ASP A 125 7.76 5.47 12.07
C ASP A 125 6.84 6.34 12.97
N LEU A 126 7.28 6.75 14.16
CA LEU A 126 6.52 7.53 15.16
C LEU A 126 5.16 6.91 15.58
N ILE A 127 4.79 5.73 15.08
CA ILE A 127 3.55 5.05 15.44
C ILE A 127 3.75 4.39 16.82
N PRO A 128 2.90 4.68 17.82
CA PRO A 128 2.96 4.01 19.12
C PRO A 128 2.89 2.49 18.96
N LEU A 129 3.67 1.76 19.76
CA LEU A 129 3.87 0.32 19.60
C LEU A 129 2.57 -0.50 19.60
N VAL A 130 1.63 -0.14 20.47
CA VAL A 130 0.32 -0.81 20.55
C VAL A 130 -0.55 -0.53 19.33
N GLU A 131 -0.50 0.70 18.83
CA GLU A 131 -1.22 1.05 17.60
C GLU A 131 -0.62 0.32 16.40
N LYS A 132 0.70 0.17 16.34
CA LYS A 132 1.40 -0.64 15.34
C LYS A 132 0.96 -2.10 15.37
N MET A 133 0.87 -2.72 16.55
CA MET A 133 0.40 -4.10 16.69
C MET A 133 -1.06 -4.26 16.24
N ARG A 134 -1.93 -3.31 16.60
CA ARG A 134 -3.33 -3.28 16.15
C ARG A 134 -3.42 -3.18 14.62
N LEU A 135 -2.67 -2.26 14.01
CA LEU A 135 -2.63 -2.10 12.55
C LEU A 135 -2.21 -3.40 11.85
N ILE A 136 -1.14 -4.05 12.32
CA ILE A 136 -0.68 -5.33 11.76
C ILE A 136 -1.80 -6.38 11.78
N ARG A 137 -2.53 -6.47 12.90
CA ARG A 137 -3.63 -7.43 13.10
C ARG A 137 -4.80 -7.18 12.16
N ASP A 138 -5.15 -5.91 11.94
CA ASP A 138 -6.33 -5.52 11.17
C ASP A 138 -6.12 -5.59 9.64
N LEU A 139 -4.88 -5.53 9.16
CA LEU A 139 -4.57 -5.41 7.73
C LEU A 139 -4.65 -6.73 6.94
N HIS A 140 -4.66 -7.89 7.61
CA HIS A 140 -4.80 -9.22 7.01
C HIS A 140 -3.90 -9.50 5.77
N PRO A 141 -2.56 -9.52 5.90
CA PRO A 141 -1.65 -9.71 4.76
C PRO A 141 -1.68 -11.13 4.18
N ASP A 142 -1.39 -11.23 2.87
CA ASP A 142 -1.12 -12.50 2.20
C ASP A 142 0.33 -12.97 2.41
N ILE A 143 1.27 -12.03 2.40
CA ILE A 143 2.72 -12.25 2.62
C ILE A 143 3.27 -11.14 3.52
N VAL A 144 4.34 -11.43 4.27
CA VAL A 144 5.15 -10.42 4.94
C VAL A 144 6.54 -10.37 4.30
N LEU A 145 7.04 -9.18 3.95
CA LEU A 145 8.43 -8.95 3.58
C LEU A 145 9.13 -8.20 4.71
N MET A 146 10.15 -8.83 5.31
CA MET A 146 10.92 -8.24 6.39
C MET A 146 12.37 -8.02 5.98
N ALA A 147 12.74 -6.75 5.83
CA ALA A 147 14.11 -6.32 5.63
C ALA A 147 14.63 -5.59 6.87
N GLY A 148 15.93 -5.30 6.90
CA GLY A 148 16.51 -4.45 7.94
C GLY A 148 17.98 -4.72 8.18
N GLY A 149 18.73 -3.65 8.46
CA GLY A 149 20.17 -3.68 8.66
C GLY A 149 20.97 -3.98 7.38
N VAL A 150 22.19 -3.43 7.32
CA VAL A 150 23.23 -3.92 6.41
C VAL A 150 23.85 -5.18 6.99
N ASP A 151 24.57 -5.94 6.17
CA ASP A 151 25.32 -7.08 6.68
C ASP A 151 26.43 -6.62 7.62
N ASN A 152 26.61 -7.36 8.71
CA ASN A 152 27.43 -6.99 9.87
C ASN A 152 26.92 -5.76 10.63
N GLY A 153 25.70 -5.30 10.35
CA GLY A 153 25.06 -4.14 10.96
C GLY A 153 24.23 -4.45 12.20
N ALA A 154 23.21 -3.63 12.49
CA ALA A 154 22.35 -3.78 13.66
C ALA A 154 21.55 -5.09 13.62
N ILE A 155 21.51 -5.80 14.76
CA ILE A 155 20.76 -7.06 14.94
C ILE A 155 19.52 -6.82 15.81
N SER A 156 19.69 -6.13 16.94
CA SER A 156 18.64 -5.89 17.93
C SER A 156 17.36 -5.32 17.33
N GLY A 157 17.46 -4.25 16.54
CA GLY A 157 16.30 -3.63 15.92
C GLY A 157 15.54 -4.56 14.97
N VAL A 158 16.26 -5.38 14.19
CA VAL A 158 15.62 -6.35 13.28
C VAL A 158 14.83 -7.40 14.06
N VAL A 159 15.40 -7.89 15.17
CA VAL A 159 14.72 -8.85 16.05
C VAL A 159 13.53 -8.21 16.75
N SER A 160 13.62 -6.95 17.18
CA SER A 160 12.48 -6.21 17.74
C SER A 160 11.31 -6.10 16.75
N LEU A 161 11.57 -5.91 15.44
CA LEU A 161 10.49 -5.93 14.44
C LEU A 161 9.82 -7.32 14.32
N ALA A 162 10.61 -8.39 14.39
CA ALA A 162 10.10 -9.76 14.41
C ALA A 162 9.21 -10.05 15.64
N GLU A 163 9.57 -9.51 16.81
CA GLU A 163 8.76 -9.62 18.02
C GLU A 163 7.43 -8.89 17.89
N ILE A 164 7.46 -7.66 17.38
CA ILE A 164 6.23 -6.86 17.17
C ILE A 164 5.25 -7.61 16.29
N LEU A 165 5.75 -8.19 15.19
CA LEU A 165 4.94 -8.98 14.27
C LEU A 165 4.37 -10.25 14.94
N THR A 166 5.16 -10.93 15.76
CA THR A 166 4.73 -12.13 16.48
C THR A 166 3.64 -11.82 17.51
N LEU A 167 3.80 -10.72 18.26
CA LEU A 167 2.84 -10.26 19.28
C LEU A 167 1.55 -9.70 18.66
N ALA A 168 1.64 -9.13 17.45
CA ALA A 168 0.48 -8.61 16.75
C ALA A 168 -0.51 -9.70 16.33
N GLU A 169 -0.04 -10.93 16.07
CA GLU A 169 -0.85 -12.07 15.64
C GLU A 169 -1.75 -11.75 14.42
N PRO A 170 -1.18 -11.36 13.26
CA PRO A 170 -1.97 -11.15 12.05
C PRO A 170 -2.58 -12.45 11.51
N GLU A 171 -3.74 -12.34 10.86
CA GLU A 171 -4.43 -13.46 10.20
C GLU A 171 -4.45 -13.27 8.67
N PRO A 172 -4.34 -14.34 7.86
CA PRO A 172 -4.42 -14.24 6.40
C PRO A 172 -5.86 -14.01 5.92
N LYS A 173 -6.00 -13.47 4.70
CA LYS A 173 -7.27 -13.02 4.10
C LYS A 173 -8.37 -14.07 3.94
N PHE A 174 -8.05 -15.30 3.50
CA PHE A 174 -9.07 -16.31 3.15
C PHE A 174 -9.13 -17.53 4.07
N ARG A 175 -8.02 -17.89 4.75
CA ARG A 175 -7.91 -19.12 5.55
C ARG A 175 -7.19 -18.86 6.87
N GLN A 176 -7.94 -18.46 7.88
CA GLN A 176 -7.45 -18.05 9.21
C GLN A 176 -6.63 -19.10 9.99
N SER A 177 -6.52 -20.34 9.50
CA SER A 177 -5.81 -21.45 10.15
C SER A 177 -4.45 -21.80 9.56
N GLU A 178 -4.00 -21.11 8.51
CA GLU A 178 -2.70 -21.37 7.85
C GLU A 178 -1.66 -20.30 8.21
N LYS A 179 -0.38 -20.68 8.25
CA LYS A 179 0.72 -19.76 8.50
C LYS A 179 0.87 -18.78 7.34
N ILE A 180 1.18 -17.52 7.68
CA ILE A 180 1.47 -16.48 6.68
C ILE A 180 2.91 -16.69 6.18
N PRO A 181 3.14 -16.76 4.86
CA PRO A 181 4.48 -16.75 4.30
C PRO A 181 5.22 -15.45 4.63
N LEU A 182 6.46 -15.56 5.10
CA LEU A 182 7.31 -14.43 5.45
C LEU A 182 8.65 -14.53 4.73
N VAL A 183 9.00 -13.53 3.94
CA VAL A 183 10.32 -13.42 3.30
C VAL A 183 11.21 -12.54 4.16
N PHE A 184 12.22 -13.13 4.79
CA PHE A 184 13.27 -12.39 5.49
C PHE A 184 14.45 -12.14 4.55
N CYS A 185 14.74 -10.86 4.32
CA CYS A 185 15.76 -10.40 3.37
C CYS A 185 16.63 -9.27 3.95
N GLY A 186 16.87 -9.32 5.26
CA GLY A 186 17.72 -8.38 5.98
C GLY A 186 19.07 -8.98 6.38
N ASN A 187 19.71 -8.33 7.35
CA ASN A 187 21.02 -8.64 7.91
C ASN A 187 21.24 -10.15 8.13
N VAL A 188 22.29 -10.70 7.51
CA VAL A 188 22.64 -12.13 7.58
C VAL A 188 22.84 -12.61 9.03
N GLN A 189 23.45 -11.82 9.91
CA GLN A 189 23.65 -12.22 11.31
C GLN A 189 22.35 -12.25 12.13
N ALA A 190 21.30 -11.55 11.68
CA ALA A 190 20.00 -11.54 12.36
C ALA A 190 19.12 -12.77 12.00
N GLN A 191 19.43 -13.47 10.89
CA GLN A 191 18.61 -14.54 10.34
C GLN A 191 18.23 -15.62 11.37
N LYS A 192 19.22 -16.11 12.13
CA LYS A 192 19.01 -17.16 13.12
C LYS A 192 17.98 -16.76 14.20
N PHE A 193 18.04 -15.50 14.65
CA PHE A 193 17.15 -14.97 15.68
C PHE A 193 15.75 -14.73 15.13
N VAL A 194 15.65 -14.14 13.95
CA VAL A 194 14.38 -13.91 13.25
C VAL A 194 13.65 -15.24 13.01
N LEU A 195 14.35 -16.27 12.53
CA LEU A 195 13.80 -17.61 12.36
C LEU A 195 13.26 -18.16 13.69
N LYS A 196 14.03 -18.03 14.77
CA LYS A 196 13.60 -18.52 16.08
C LYS A 196 12.34 -17.82 16.59
N VAL A 197 12.22 -16.50 16.39
CA VAL A 197 11.07 -15.71 16.84
C VAL A 197 9.83 -16.01 16.00
N LEU A 198 9.97 -16.17 14.69
CA LEU A 198 8.83 -16.22 13.76
C LEU A 198 8.40 -17.62 13.33
N ALA A 199 9.27 -18.64 13.35
CA ALA A 199 8.98 -19.96 12.75
C ALA A 199 7.80 -20.70 13.36
N GLU A 200 7.43 -20.41 14.62
CA GLU A 200 6.26 -21.00 15.25
C GLU A 200 4.96 -20.57 14.55
N ARG A 201 4.88 -19.32 14.10
CA ARG A 201 3.65 -18.69 13.57
C ARG A 201 3.67 -18.37 12.08
N PHE A 202 4.86 -18.26 11.48
CA PHE A 202 5.05 -17.89 10.08
C PHE A 202 5.83 -18.97 9.33
N ASP A 203 5.58 -19.09 8.04
CA ASP A 203 6.41 -19.88 7.13
C ASP A 203 7.54 -18.98 6.62
N VAL A 204 8.69 -19.03 7.29
CA VAL A 204 9.79 -18.09 7.06
C VAL A 204 10.73 -18.60 5.96
N TYR A 205 10.93 -17.77 4.94
CA TYR A 205 11.84 -17.99 3.82
C TYR A 205 12.95 -16.94 3.85
N VAL A 206 14.20 -17.38 3.85
CA VAL A 206 15.35 -16.48 3.90
C VAL A 206 15.92 -16.26 2.50
N THR A 207 16.21 -15.01 2.15
CA THR A 207 16.91 -14.63 0.92
C THR A 207 18.15 -13.78 1.24
N PRO A 208 19.07 -13.59 0.28
CA PRO A 208 20.13 -12.58 0.41
C PRO A 208 19.58 -11.21 0.83
N ASN A 209 20.39 -10.45 1.56
CA ASN A 209 20.03 -9.13 2.05
C ASN A 209 19.75 -8.18 0.87
N ILE A 210 18.60 -7.48 0.89
CA ILE A 210 18.26 -6.50 -0.17
C ILE A 210 19.16 -5.26 -0.15
N ARG A 211 19.85 -5.01 0.97
CA ARG A 211 20.80 -3.93 1.15
C ARG A 211 22.03 -4.43 1.94
N PRO A 212 22.93 -5.20 1.30
CA PRO A 212 24.10 -5.79 1.97
C PRO A 212 25.02 -4.73 2.57
N SER A 213 25.13 -3.56 1.92
CA SER A 213 25.92 -2.42 2.37
C SER A 213 25.17 -1.09 2.15
N MET A 214 25.72 0.01 2.66
CA MET A 214 25.12 1.35 2.47
C MET A 214 25.05 1.80 1.00
N LYS A 215 25.86 1.20 0.11
CA LYS A 215 25.96 1.59 -1.30
C LYS A 215 25.24 0.61 -2.24
N GLU A 216 24.98 -0.62 -1.79
CA GLU A 216 24.53 -1.71 -2.65
C GLU A 216 23.05 -2.05 -2.42
N LEU A 217 22.36 -2.41 -3.51
CA LEU A 217 20.98 -2.90 -3.50
C LEU A 217 20.91 -4.22 -4.26
N ASN A 218 20.36 -5.25 -3.64
CA ASN A 218 20.24 -6.61 -4.20
C ASN A 218 18.79 -7.12 -4.07
N THR A 219 17.87 -6.52 -4.83
CA THR A 219 16.43 -6.74 -4.64
C THR A 219 15.88 -8.02 -5.32
N GLU A 220 16.56 -8.54 -6.35
CA GLU A 220 16.02 -9.63 -7.18
C GLU A 220 15.81 -10.98 -6.49
N PRO A 221 16.68 -11.45 -5.57
CA PRO A 221 16.43 -12.69 -4.84
C PRO A 221 15.13 -12.65 -4.05
N ALA A 222 14.86 -11.54 -3.36
CA ALA A 222 13.65 -11.34 -2.59
C ALA A 222 12.41 -11.22 -3.50
N LYS A 223 12.48 -10.46 -4.60
CA LYS A 223 11.39 -10.34 -5.58
C LYS A 223 10.95 -11.70 -6.13
N ARG A 224 11.91 -12.53 -6.56
CA ARG A 224 11.63 -13.87 -7.09
C ARG A 224 10.97 -14.77 -6.05
N LYS A 225 11.47 -14.77 -4.81
CA LYS A 225 10.88 -15.58 -3.74
C LYS A 225 9.47 -15.13 -3.38
N VAL A 226 9.22 -13.81 -3.31
CA VAL A 226 7.87 -13.27 -3.11
C VAL A 226 6.92 -13.71 -4.23
N HIS A 227 7.35 -13.64 -5.49
CA HIS A 227 6.56 -14.09 -6.62
C HIS A 227 6.24 -15.59 -6.57
N GLU A 228 7.24 -16.43 -6.28
CA GLU A 228 7.09 -17.88 -6.08
C GLU A 228 6.05 -18.19 -4.98
N LEU A 229 6.18 -17.59 -3.80
CA LEU A 229 5.25 -17.80 -2.69
C LEU A 229 3.84 -17.30 -2.98
N PHE A 230 3.70 -16.23 -3.77
CA PHE A 230 2.39 -15.79 -4.22
C PHE A 230 1.71 -16.85 -5.09
N MET A 231 2.46 -17.46 -5.99
CA MET A 231 1.95 -18.54 -6.84
C MET A 231 1.55 -19.78 -6.04
N GLU A 232 2.44 -20.25 -5.17
CA GLU A 232 2.27 -21.50 -4.41
C GLU A 232 1.21 -21.35 -3.31
N ASN A 233 1.21 -20.22 -2.60
CA ASN A 233 0.51 -20.11 -1.32
C ASN A 233 -0.66 -19.12 -1.34
N VAL A 234 -0.81 -18.27 -2.36
CA VAL A 234 -1.88 -17.27 -2.38
C VAL A 234 -2.87 -17.56 -3.52
N MET A 235 -2.37 -17.75 -4.74
CA MET A 235 -3.22 -18.08 -5.88
C MET A 235 -3.88 -19.46 -5.74
N GLU A 236 -3.16 -20.49 -5.27
CA GLU A 236 -3.76 -21.82 -5.06
C GLU A 236 -4.87 -21.82 -3.99
N ARG A 237 -4.84 -20.85 -3.06
CA ARG A 237 -5.83 -20.70 -2.01
C ARG A 237 -7.08 -19.95 -2.47
N ALA A 238 -7.07 -19.32 -3.66
CA ALA A 238 -8.20 -18.58 -4.18
C ALA A 238 -9.44 -19.49 -4.34
N PRO A 239 -10.63 -19.05 -3.92
CA PRO A 239 -11.82 -19.88 -3.98
C PRO A 239 -12.15 -20.35 -5.40
N GLY A 240 -12.26 -21.67 -5.60
CA GLY A 240 -12.53 -22.30 -6.90
C GLY A 240 -11.30 -22.66 -7.75
N TYR A 241 -10.11 -22.15 -7.42
CA TYR A 241 -8.89 -22.29 -8.25
C TYR A 241 -8.43 -23.74 -8.42
N ALA A 242 -8.42 -24.53 -7.34
CA ALA A 242 -8.04 -25.94 -7.40
C ALA A 242 -8.93 -26.77 -8.35
N GLY A 243 -10.20 -26.38 -8.50
CA GLY A 243 -11.11 -26.98 -9.49
C GLY A 243 -10.79 -26.51 -10.91
N LEU A 244 -10.50 -25.22 -11.08
CA LEU A 244 -10.11 -24.62 -12.36
C LEU A 244 -8.84 -25.25 -12.94
N LYS A 245 -7.84 -25.50 -12.09
CA LYS A 245 -6.57 -26.16 -12.46
C LYS A 245 -6.79 -27.53 -13.10
N LYS A 246 -7.85 -28.25 -12.72
CA LYS A 246 -8.21 -29.56 -13.31
C LYS A 246 -8.86 -29.44 -14.69
N TRP A 247 -9.39 -28.28 -15.06
CA TRP A 247 -9.98 -28.04 -16.38
C TRP A 247 -8.95 -27.59 -17.40
N ALA A 248 -7.93 -26.87 -16.96
CA ALA A 248 -6.92 -26.29 -17.83
C ALA A 248 -6.05 -27.37 -18.49
N ALA A 249 -5.81 -27.22 -19.79
CA ALA A 249 -4.95 -28.10 -20.59
C ALA A 249 -3.45 -27.85 -20.35
N SER A 250 -3.10 -26.75 -19.68
CA SER A 250 -1.75 -26.37 -19.26
C SER A 250 -1.78 -25.73 -17.88
N ASP A 251 -0.61 -25.49 -17.28
CA ASP A 251 -0.53 -24.69 -16.06
C ASP A 251 -1.20 -23.34 -16.26
N ILE A 252 -1.97 -22.93 -15.25
CA ILE A 252 -2.50 -21.58 -15.15
C ILE A 252 -1.32 -20.66 -14.85
N ILE A 253 -1.16 -19.60 -15.65
CA ILE A 253 -0.15 -18.57 -15.41
C ILE A 253 -0.82 -17.28 -14.89
N PRO A 254 -0.10 -16.44 -14.15
CA PRO A 254 -0.60 -15.13 -13.76
C PRO A 254 -0.98 -14.28 -14.97
N THR A 255 -2.05 -13.50 -14.84
CA THR A 255 -2.44 -12.50 -15.87
C THR A 255 -1.24 -11.65 -16.32
N PRO A 256 -0.44 -11.04 -15.43
CA PRO A 256 0.70 -10.21 -15.85
C PRO A 256 1.82 -11.00 -16.54
N ALA A 257 2.02 -12.26 -16.16
CA ALA A 257 3.00 -13.14 -16.81
C ALA A 257 2.58 -13.51 -18.24
N GLY A 258 1.26 -13.59 -18.50
CA GLY A 258 0.73 -13.71 -19.85
C GLY A 258 1.05 -12.46 -20.70
N VAL A 259 0.76 -11.27 -20.16
CA VAL A 259 1.06 -9.99 -20.82
C VAL A 259 2.55 -9.84 -21.14
N GLU A 260 3.40 -10.08 -20.14
CA GLU A 260 4.86 -10.10 -20.29
C GLU A 260 5.31 -10.94 -21.49
N ARG A 261 4.80 -12.17 -21.55
CA ARG A 261 5.27 -13.16 -22.50
C ARG A 261 4.93 -12.77 -23.93
N ILE A 262 3.72 -12.26 -24.18
CA ILE A 262 3.32 -11.85 -25.54
C ILE A 262 4.01 -10.56 -25.97
N LEU A 263 4.19 -9.60 -25.05
CA LEU A 263 4.92 -8.35 -25.33
C LEU A 263 6.39 -8.61 -25.67
N LYS A 264 7.04 -9.54 -24.95
CA LYS A 264 8.41 -9.96 -25.25
C LYS A 264 8.54 -10.53 -26.67
N LEU A 265 7.64 -11.44 -27.04
CA LEU A 265 7.61 -12.02 -28.38
C LEU A 265 7.37 -10.96 -29.47
N TYR A 266 6.49 -9.99 -29.20
CA TYR A 266 6.20 -8.91 -30.12
C TYR A 266 7.39 -7.96 -30.32
N ALA A 267 8.04 -7.53 -29.23
CA ALA A 267 9.24 -6.70 -29.28
C ALA A 267 10.39 -7.38 -30.04
N GLU A 268 10.64 -8.67 -29.79
CA GLU A 268 11.68 -9.45 -30.48
C GLU A 268 11.41 -9.56 -32.00
N LYS A 269 10.16 -9.84 -32.40
CA LYS A 269 9.77 -9.95 -33.82
C LYS A 269 9.88 -8.61 -34.56
N LYS A 270 9.57 -7.50 -33.89
CA LYS A 270 9.59 -6.16 -34.50
C LYS A 270 10.95 -5.47 -34.40
N SER A 271 11.83 -5.92 -33.51
CA SER A 271 13.08 -5.21 -33.16
C SER A 271 12.82 -3.77 -32.72
N GLU A 272 11.73 -3.57 -31.96
CA GLU A 272 11.29 -2.27 -31.43
C GLU A 272 11.41 -2.26 -29.91
N ASN A 273 11.74 -1.10 -29.33
CA ASN A 273 11.67 -0.86 -27.89
C ASN A 273 10.23 -0.51 -27.50
N ILE A 274 9.66 -1.30 -26.59
CA ILE A 274 8.24 -1.24 -26.27
C ILE A 274 8.04 -0.90 -24.81
N LEU A 275 7.17 0.06 -24.58
CA LEU A 275 6.60 0.37 -23.28
C LEU A 275 5.12 0.00 -23.33
N ALA A 276 4.58 -0.61 -22.28
CA ALA A 276 3.16 -0.88 -22.17
C ALA A 276 2.64 -0.51 -20.79
N VAL A 277 1.39 -0.07 -20.73
CA VAL A 277 0.67 0.20 -19.48
C VAL A 277 -0.65 -0.54 -19.46
N ASP A 278 -0.95 -1.18 -18.33
CA ASP A 278 -2.28 -1.67 -18.01
C ASP A 278 -2.80 -0.94 -16.76
N ILE A 279 -3.70 0.03 -16.97
CA ILE A 279 -4.31 0.78 -15.88
C ILE A 279 -5.64 0.14 -15.48
N GLY A 280 -5.62 -0.52 -14.33
CA GLY A 280 -6.77 -1.20 -13.75
C GLY A 280 -7.58 -0.33 -12.78
N GLY A 281 -8.56 -0.95 -12.13
CA GLY A 281 -9.36 -0.28 -11.11
C GLY A 281 -8.61 -0.03 -9.80
N ALA A 282 -7.56 -0.79 -9.51
CA ALA A 282 -6.85 -0.79 -8.23
C ALA A 282 -5.33 -0.57 -8.34
N THR A 283 -4.73 -0.97 -9.47
CA THR A 283 -3.29 -0.98 -9.74
C THR A 283 -3.04 -0.58 -11.18
N THR A 284 -1.85 -0.04 -11.43
CA THR A 284 -1.34 0.23 -12.79
C THR A 284 -0.05 -0.54 -12.98
N ASP A 285 -0.02 -1.41 -13.99
CA ASP A 285 1.16 -2.17 -14.38
C ASP A 285 1.90 -1.45 -15.51
N ILE A 286 3.22 -1.31 -15.38
CA ILE A 286 4.11 -0.83 -16.44
C ILE A 286 5.04 -1.97 -16.85
N PHE A 287 5.10 -2.22 -18.15
CA PHE A 287 5.98 -3.20 -18.78
C PHE A 287 6.92 -2.49 -19.73
N SER A 288 8.21 -2.77 -19.67
CA SER A 288 9.18 -2.20 -20.63
C SER A 288 10.07 -3.30 -21.18
N ASN A 289 10.22 -3.36 -22.50
CA ASN A 289 11.27 -4.09 -23.20
C ASN A 289 12.11 -3.07 -23.96
N ILE A 290 13.27 -2.70 -23.40
CA ILE A 290 14.15 -1.67 -23.94
C ILE A 290 15.53 -2.26 -24.11
N MET A 291 16.05 -2.23 -25.33
CA MET A 291 17.35 -2.78 -25.73
C MET A 291 17.52 -4.26 -25.32
N GLY A 292 16.43 -5.04 -25.37
CA GLY A 292 16.40 -6.46 -25.01
C GLY A 292 16.30 -6.74 -23.51
N GLU A 293 16.27 -5.72 -22.66
CA GLU A 293 16.04 -5.87 -21.22
C GLU A 293 14.58 -5.63 -20.88
N TYR A 294 14.01 -6.58 -20.14
CA TYR A 294 12.61 -6.56 -19.77
C TYR A 294 12.44 -6.25 -18.27
N HIS A 295 11.51 -5.35 -17.96
CA HIS A 295 11.13 -5.01 -16.59
C HIS A 295 9.61 -4.88 -16.46
N ARG A 296 9.10 -5.20 -15.27
CA ARG A 296 7.72 -4.95 -14.85
C ARG A 296 7.72 -4.19 -13.53
N THR A 297 6.85 -3.21 -13.41
CA THR A 297 6.56 -2.52 -12.15
C THR A 297 5.06 -2.43 -11.93
N VAL A 298 4.63 -2.66 -10.69
CA VAL A 298 3.25 -2.43 -10.27
C VAL A 298 3.19 -1.17 -9.42
N ALA A 299 2.52 -0.15 -9.92
CA ALA A 299 2.13 1.00 -9.13
C ALA A 299 0.91 0.60 -8.28
N ALA A 300 1.19 0.11 -7.07
CA ALA A 300 0.15 -0.26 -6.12
C ALA A 300 -0.66 0.98 -5.73
N ASN A 301 -1.94 0.76 -5.47
CA ASN A 301 -2.87 1.80 -5.07
C ASN A 301 -3.03 2.95 -6.10
N ILE A 302 -2.55 2.80 -7.32
CA ILE A 302 -2.81 3.70 -8.45
C ILE A 302 -3.77 2.99 -9.39
N GLY A 303 -5.00 3.46 -9.49
CA GLY A 303 -6.02 2.85 -10.36
C GLY A 303 -7.31 3.63 -10.34
N VAL A 304 -8.12 3.50 -11.39
CA VAL A 304 -9.23 4.43 -11.68
C VAL A 304 -10.58 4.04 -11.07
N SER A 305 -10.60 3.11 -10.12
CA SER A 305 -11.84 2.73 -9.41
C SER A 305 -11.61 2.69 -7.92
N TYR A 306 -11.20 1.55 -7.37
CA TYR A 306 -10.95 1.39 -5.95
C TYR A 306 -9.83 2.31 -5.40
N SER A 307 -8.99 2.88 -6.27
CA SER A 307 -7.77 3.62 -5.92
C SER A 307 -7.79 5.07 -6.40
N LEU A 308 -8.91 5.53 -6.94
CA LEU A 308 -8.99 6.79 -7.64
C LEU A 308 -8.65 7.97 -6.72
N SER A 309 -9.08 7.91 -5.45
CA SER A 309 -8.74 8.92 -4.45
C SER A 309 -7.26 8.92 -4.05
N ASN A 310 -6.55 7.79 -4.16
CA ASN A 310 -5.11 7.77 -3.94
C ASN A 310 -4.33 8.45 -5.08
N ILE A 311 -4.83 8.38 -6.32
CA ILE A 311 -4.28 9.20 -7.42
C ILE A 311 -4.44 10.69 -7.09
N LEU A 312 -5.62 11.11 -6.62
CA LEU A 312 -5.86 12.49 -6.18
C LEU A 312 -4.93 12.89 -5.03
N ALA A 313 -4.73 12.02 -4.04
CA ALA A 313 -3.85 12.28 -2.90
C ALA A 313 -2.37 12.43 -3.30
N GLU A 314 -1.89 11.63 -4.27
CA GLU A 314 -0.49 11.67 -4.72
C GLU A 314 -0.22 12.76 -5.76
N ALA A 315 -1.13 12.97 -6.73
CA ALA A 315 -0.96 13.94 -7.80
C ALA A 315 -1.34 15.38 -7.38
N GLY A 316 -2.31 15.52 -6.48
CA GLY A 316 -2.94 16.79 -6.14
C GLY A 316 -4.07 17.17 -7.10
N ILE A 317 -5.02 17.96 -6.60
CA ILE A 317 -6.21 18.37 -7.37
C ILE A 317 -5.85 19.27 -8.55
N GLU A 318 -4.82 20.09 -8.39
CA GLU A 318 -4.36 21.06 -9.40
C GLU A 318 -3.90 20.34 -10.66
N ARG A 319 -3.15 19.24 -10.53
CA ARG A 319 -2.67 18.43 -11.65
C ARG A 319 -3.82 17.77 -12.41
N ILE A 320 -4.83 17.27 -11.70
CA ILE A 320 -6.01 16.67 -12.34
C ILE A 320 -6.83 17.73 -13.09
N LEU A 321 -7.04 18.90 -12.46
CA LEU A 321 -7.79 20.00 -13.08
C LEU A 321 -7.12 20.60 -14.31
N GLN A 322 -5.79 20.54 -14.43
CA GLN A 322 -5.07 21.00 -15.63
C GLN A 322 -5.50 20.26 -16.91
N HIS A 323 -6.04 19.04 -16.78
CA HIS A 323 -6.51 18.22 -17.89
C HIS A 323 -8.00 18.40 -18.17
N LEU A 324 -8.71 19.18 -17.36
CA LEU A 324 -10.16 19.35 -17.41
C LEU A 324 -10.52 20.78 -17.84
N PRO A 325 -11.73 20.97 -18.42
CA PRO A 325 -12.23 22.30 -18.70
C PRO A 325 -12.32 23.17 -17.43
N SER A 326 -12.14 24.48 -17.58
CA SER A 326 -12.22 25.44 -16.47
C SER A 326 -13.59 25.50 -15.77
N SER A 327 -14.65 24.91 -16.36
CA SER A 327 -15.96 24.75 -15.73
C SER A 327 -15.99 23.69 -14.62
N TYR A 328 -14.96 22.83 -14.50
CA TYR A 328 -14.87 21.78 -13.49
C TYR A 328 -14.26 22.38 -12.23
N THR A 329 -15.02 22.40 -11.14
CA THR A 329 -14.54 22.95 -9.87
C THR A 329 -13.74 21.90 -9.08
N GLN A 330 -12.86 22.36 -8.18
CA GLN A 330 -12.16 21.46 -7.25
C GLN A 330 -13.15 20.61 -6.43
N THR A 331 -14.24 21.23 -5.98
CA THR A 331 -15.27 20.58 -5.16
C THR A 331 -15.94 19.43 -5.93
N ASP A 332 -16.38 19.70 -7.16
CA ASP A 332 -17.05 18.70 -8.01
C ASP A 332 -16.17 17.49 -8.32
N VAL A 333 -14.93 17.75 -8.74
CA VAL A 333 -13.96 16.70 -9.10
C VAL A 333 -13.58 15.87 -7.87
N ARG A 334 -13.31 16.52 -6.72
CA ARG A 334 -13.02 15.82 -5.47
C ARG A 334 -14.20 14.94 -5.03
N ASN A 335 -15.41 15.48 -5.04
CA ASN A 335 -16.62 14.73 -4.66
C ASN A 335 -16.88 13.55 -5.59
N TYR A 336 -16.67 13.71 -6.90
CA TYR A 336 -16.80 12.60 -7.85
C TYR A 336 -15.78 11.51 -7.54
N ILE A 337 -14.50 11.87 -7.44
CA ILE A 337 -13.40 10.93 -7.20
C ILE A 337 -13.62 10.13 -5.92
N THR A 338 -13.96 10.80 -4.81
CA THR A 338 -14.18 10.11 -3.54
C THR A 338 -15.41 9.20 -3.56
N ASN A 339 -16.53 9.65 -4.14
CA ASN A 339 -17.71 8.80 -4.26
C ASN A 339 -17.51 7.61 -5.22
N LYS A 340 -16.75 7.79 -6.31
CA LYS A 340 -16.37 6.70 -7.21
C LYS A 340 -15.47 5.68 -6.50
N THR A 341 -14.52 6.12 -5.66
CA THR A 341 -13.73 5.23 -4.81
C THR A 341 -14.60 4.42 -3.86
N LEU A 342 -15.63 5.03 -3.26
CA LEU A 342 -16.59 4.33 -2.38
C LEU A 342 -17.52 3.35 -3.11
N ASN A 343 -17.70 3.56 -4.42
CA ASN A 343 -18.57 2.79 -5.31
C ASN A 343 -17.77 2.25 -6.51
N PRO A 344 -16.77 1.39 -6.30
CA PRO A 344 -15.78 1.03 -7.32
C PRO A 344 -16.38 0.37 -8.55
N THR A 345 -17.52 -0.33 -8.41
CA THR A 345 -18.24 -1.00 -9.50
C THR A 345 -19.15 -0.08 -10.33
N TYR A 346 -19.31 1.19 -9.95
CA TYR A 346 -20.05 2.16 -10.74
C TYR A 346 -19.33 2.42 -12.05
N VAL A 347 -20.03 2.50 -13.18
CA VAL A 347 -19.41 2.85 -14.49
C VAL A 347 -19.88 4.25 -14.87
N PRO A 348 -19.00 5.14 -15.37
CA PRO A 348 -19.40 6.46 -15.84
C PRO A 348 -20.58 6.40 -16.79
N VAL A 349 -21.64 7.17 -16.51
CA VAL A 349 -22.87 7.18 -17.32
C VAL A 349 -22.97 8.39 -18.24
N ASN A 350 -22.06 9.34 -18.09
CA ASN A 350 -22.01 10.56 -18.89
C ASN A 350 -20.56 11.00 -19.14
N ASP A 351 -20.43 11.98 -20.01
CA ASP A 351 -19.12 12.43 -20.51
C ASP A 351 -18.31 13.15 -19.45
N CYS A 352 -18.96 13.95 -18.60
CA CYS A 352 -18.26 14.68 -17.54
C CYS A 352 -17.57 13.74 -16.56
N GLU A 353 -18.26 12.67 -16.14
CA GLU A 353 -17.70 11.62 -15.29
C GLU A 353 -16.52 10.90 -15.96
N ARG A 354 -16.68 10.52 -17.23
CA ARG A 354 -15.61 9.86 -18.01
C ARG A 354 -14.36 10.73 -18.09
N PHE A 355 -14.49 12.03 -18.37
CA PHE A 355 -13.33 12.93 -18.46
C PHE A 355 -12.58 13.07 -17.14
N VAL A 356 -13.28 13.09 -16.00
CA VAL A 356 -12.61 13.09 -14.69
C VAL A 356 -11.80 11.80 -14.49
N GLU A 357 -12.35 10.64 -14.86
CA GLU A 357 -11.61 9.37 -14.77
C GLU A 357 -10.41 9.32 -15.73
N GLN A 358 -10.54 9.88 -16.94
CA GLN A 358 -9.44 9.96 -17.92
C GLN A 358 -8.35 10.94 -17.47
N ALA A 359 -8.71 12.10 -16.92
CA ALA A 359 -7.77 13.06 -16.33
C ALA A 359 -7.00 12.44 -15.14
N ALA A 360 -7.69 11.66 -14.31
CA ALA A 360 -7.03 10.91 -13.25
C ALA A 360 -6.17 9.75 -13.80
N ALA A 361 -6.58 9.08 -14.87
CA ALA A 361 -5.77 8.05 -15.53
C ALA A 361 -4.44 8.62 -16.04
N ILE A 362 -4.43 9.83 -16.61
CA ILE A 362 -3.22 10.52 -17.04
C ILE A 362 -2.22 10.64 -15.89
N GLU A 363 -2.66 11.18 -14.75
CA GLU A 363 -1.79 11.35 -13.59
C GLU A 363 -1.40 10.00 -12.96
N GLY A 364 -2.30 9.01 -12.98
CA GLY A 364 -1.98 7.64 -12.58
C GLY A 364 -0.88 7.01 -13.43
N ILE A 365 -0.95 7.13 -14.76
CA ILE A 365 0.10 6.67 -15.68
C ILE A 365 1.41 7.43 -15.41
N ARG A 366 1.35 8.74 -15.18
CA ARG A 366 2.53 9.56 -14.88
C ARG A 366 3.23 9.10 -13.60
N ILE A 367 2.46 8.85 -12.53
CA ILE A 367 2.98 8.30 -11.27
C ILE A 367 3.60 6.92 -11.51
N ALA A 368 2.89 6.02 -12.18
CA ALA A 368 3.34 4.66 -12.44
C ALA A 368 4.62 4.63 -13.28
N TRP A 369 4.71 5.47 -14.31
CA TRP A 369 5.89 5.61 -15.15
C TRP A 369 7.09 6.13 -14.38
N LYS A 370 6.90 7.15 -13.53
CA LYS A 370 7.96 7.66 -12.65
C LYS A 370 8.49 6.56 -11.72
N GLN A 371 7.60 5.81 -11.07
CA GLN A 371 7.97 4.69 -10.20
C GLN A 371 8.75 3.61 -10.98
N HIS A 372 8.29 3.24 -12.18
CA HIS A 372 8.97 2.27 -13.04
C HIS A 372 10.39 2.73 -13.39
N LYS A 373 10.59 4.00 -13.73
CA LYS A 373 11.92 4.56 -13.99
C LYS A 373 12.82 4.50 -12.76
N ASP A 374 12.32 4.99 -11.63
CA ASP A 374 13.08 5.05 -10.38
C ASP A 374 13.50 3.66 -9.86
N MET A 375 12.71 2.63 -10.18
CA MET A 375 12.94 1.26 -9.73
C MET A 375 13.88 0.46 -10.63
N ASN A 376 13.80 0.65 -11.96
CA ASN A 376 14.50 -0.21 -12.91
C ASN A 376 15.69 0.47 -13.58
N PHE A 377 15.77 1.81 -13.56
CA PHE A 377 16.77 2.55 -14.30
C PHE A 377 17.54 3.52 -13.38
N LYS A 378 18.86 3.58 -13.56
CA LYS A 378 19.69 4.57 -12.85
C LYS A 378 19.93 5.77 -13.75
N LEU A 379 19.55 6.96 -13.29
CA LEU A 379 19.86 8.20 -14.01
C LEU A 379 21.38 8.43 -14.08
N ALA A 380 21.92 8.56 -15.28
CA ALA A 380 23.32 8.88 -15.51
C ALA A 380 23.58 10.37 -15.19
N LYS A 381 24.06 10.64 -13.97
CA LYS A 381 24.54 11.96 -13.54
C LYS A 381 25.92 12.26 -14.13
N MET A 382 25.98 12.42 -15.44
CA MET A 382 27.19 12.83 -16.17
C MET A 382 27.12 14.31 -16.55
N GLY A 383 28.23 15.02 -16.37
CA GLY A 383 28.37 16.42 -16.82
C GLY A 383 28.22 16.54 -18.34
N ARG A 384 27.76 17.72 -18.82
CA ARG A 384 27.48 17.96 -20.25
C ARG A 384 28.68 17.67 -21.17
N LEU A 385 29.90 17.92 -20.68
CA LEU A 385 31.14 17.66 -21.40
C LEU A 385 31.41 16.16 -21.57
N ASP A 386 31.13 15.34 -20.53
CA ASP A 386 31.32 13.90 -20.60
C ASP A 386 30.22 13.21 -21.41
N ARG A 387 28.99 13.74 -21.40
CA ARG A 387 27.92 13.29 -22.30
C ARG A 387 28.27 13.46 -23.78
N ARG A 388 28.98 14.55 -24.14
CA ARG A 388 29.46 14.78 -25.51
C ARG A 388 30.60 13.84 -25.93
N LYS A 389 31.28 13.21 -24.97
CA LYS A 389 32.31 12.18 -25.23
C LYS A 389 31.72 10.78 -25.41
N LEU A 390 30.46 10.55 -25.00
CA LEU A 390 29.71 9.33 -25.30
C LEU A 390 29.40 9.26 -26.81
N ARG A 391 28.80 8.14 -27.26
CA ARG A 391 28.50 7.90 -28.68
C ARG A 391 27.79 9.10 -29.34
N LYS A 392 28.01 9.23 -30.65
CA LYS A 392 27.56 10.32 -31.52
C LYS A 392 26.03 10.53 -31.62
N ASP A 393 25.24 9.61 -31.08
CA ASP A 393 23.77 9.48 -31.11
C ASP A 393 23.07 9.91 -29.81
N VAL A 394 23.83 10.21 -28.76
CA VAL A 394 23.30 10.68 -27.47
C VAL A 394 22.95 12.16 -27.53
N ASP A 395 21.71 12.50 -27.19
CA ASP A 395 21.28 13.89 -27.01
C ASP A 395 21.75 14.40 -25.63
N PRO A 396 22.55 15.49 -25.57
CA PRO A 396 23.08 15.99 -24.31
C PRO A 396 22.05 16.68 -23.41
N PHE A 397 20.86 17.01 -23.91
CA PHE A 397 19.77 17.72 -23.22
C PHE A 397 18.68 16.79 -22.68
N GLU A 398 18.62 15.54 -23.15
CA GLU A 398 17.67 14.54 -22.65
C GLU A 398 18.26 13.74 -21.47
N GLU A 399 17.38 13.14 -20.66
CA GLU A 399 17.78 12.19 -19.62
C GLU A 399 18.46 10.96 -20.24
N LEU A 400 19.46 10.42 -19.54
CA LEU A 400 20.21 9.24 -19.94
C LEU A 400 20.11 8.22 -18.81
N PHE A 401 19.66 7.00 -19.14
CA PHE A 401 19.38 5.96 -18.17
C PHE A 401 20.30 4.76 -18.38
N PHE A 402 20.92 4.26 -17.31
CA PHE A 402 21.66 3.01 -17.33
C PHE A 402 20.71 1.81 -17.17
N LEU A 403 20.84 0.85 -18.07
CA LEU A 403 20.21 -0.48 -18.01
C LEU A 403 21.14 -1.49 -17.34
N LYS A 404 22.40 -1.56 -17.80
CA LYS A 404 23.50 -2.40 -17.24
C LYS A 404 24.79 -1.58 -17.21
N GLU A 405 25.87 -2.11 -16.61
CA GLU A 405 27.11 -1.36 -16.33
C GLU A 405 27.77 -0.63 -17.53
N GLN A 406 27.31 -0.85 -18.78
CA GLN A 406 27.72 -0.08 -19.97
C GLN A 406 26.62 0.11 -21.02
N VAL A 407 25.37 -0.28 -20.74
CA VAL A 407 24.24 -0.13 -21.68
C VAL A 407 23.34 0.99 -21.18
N TYR A 408 23.04 1.94 -22.05
CA TYR A 408 22.20 3.09 -21.75
C TYR A 408 21.13 3.28 -22.82
N PHE A 409 20.06 3.98 -22.45
CA PHE A 409 19.03 4.44 -23.37
C PHE A 409 18.55 5.83 -22.96
N GLN A 410 17.88 6.50 -23.89
CA GLN A 410 17.16 7.76 -23.68
C GLN A 410 15.67 7.54 -23.97
N PRO A 411 14.75 8.32 -23.37
CA PRO A 411 13.32 8.18 -23.63
C PRO A 411 12.93 8.23 -25.13
N LYS A 412 13.66 8.99 -25.96
CA LYS A 412 13.47 9.00 -27.42
C LYS A 412 13.70 7.66 -28.12
N ASP A 413 14.36 6.71 -27.45
CA ASP A 413 14.63 5.38 -28.00
C ASP A 413 13.41 4.45 -27.87
N ILE A 414 12.32 4.89 -27.23
CA ILE A 414 11.07 4.12 -27.10
C ILE A 414 10.24 4.29 -28.38
N ASP A 415 10.13 3.21 -29.15
CA ASP A 415 9.47 3.21 -30.46
C ASP A 415 7.94 3.12 -30.33
N VAL A 416 7.46 2.29 -29.40
CA VAL A 416 6.02 1.99 -29.25
C VAL A 416 5.58 2.07 -27.80
N ILE A 417 4.46 2.76 -27.56
CA ILE A 417 3.72 2.73 -26.29
C ILE A 417 2.38 2.03 -26.51
N VAL A 418 2.15 0.96 -25.76
CA VAL A 418 0.90 0.18 -25.80
C VAL A 418 0.05 0.49 -24.57
N GLY A 419 -1.16 0.97 -24.78
CA GLY A 419 -2.16 1.21 -23.75
C GLY A 419 -3.11 0.03 -23.57
N ALA A 420 -3.40 -0.32 -22.32
CA ALA A 420 -4.30 -1.40 -21.95
C ALA A 420 -5.10 -1.06 -20.68
N GLY A 421 -6.09 -1.89 -20.37
CA GLY A 421 -7.00 -1.68 -19.24
C GLY A 421 -8.33 -1.06 -19.64
N GLY A 422 -9.29 -1.07 -18.72
CA GLY A 422 -10.69 -0.73 -19.01
C GLY A 422 -10.88 0.70 -19.51
N ILE A 423 -10.17 1.67 -18.93
CA ILE A 423 -10.28 3.09 -19.31
C ILE A 423 -9.79 3.36 -20.73
N LEU A 424 -8.83 2.58 -21.23
CA LEU A 424 -8.26 2.68 -22.57
C LEU A 424 -9.01 1.80 -23.58
N SER A 425 -9.55 0.66 -23.15
CA SER A 425 -10.31 -0.27 -24.02
C SER A 425 -11.72 0.22 -24.34
N HIS A 426 -12.30 1.11 -23.53
CA HIS A 426 -13.68 1.59 -23.68
C HIS A 426 -13.78 3.10 -23.93
N VAL A 427 -12.74 3.70 -24.51
CA VAL A 427 -12.78 5.10 -24.98
C VAL A 427 -13.84 5.30 -26.06
N LYS A 428 -14.40 6.51 -26.15
CA LYS A 428 -15.38 6.83 -27.21
C LYS A 428 -14.73 7.04 -28.57
N SER A 429 -13.52 7.56 -28.59
CA SER A 429 -12.71 7.78 -29.79
C SER A 429 -11.27 7.36 -29.52
N LYS A 430 -10.55 7.02 -30.59
CA LYS A 430 -9.10 6.72 -30.51
C LYS A 430 -8.30 7.91 -30.03
N ASP A 431 -8.79 9.10 -30.29
CA ASP A 431 -8.12 10.32 -29.89
C ASP A 431 -8.14 10.54 -28.37
N GLU A 432 -9.20 10.10 -27.67
CA GLU A 432 -9.23 10.09 -26.20
C GLU A 432 -8.09 9.20 -25.66
N ALA A 433 -7.86 8.02 -26.26
CA ALA A 433 -6.75 7.14 -25.87
C ALA A 433 -5.37 7.74 -26.22
N LEU A 434 -5.25 8.37 -27.38
CA LEU A 434 -4.03 9.09 -27.80
C LEU A 434 -3.69 10.19 -26.79
N TRP A 435 -4.69 10.98 -26.38
CA TRP A 435 -4.55 12.03 -25.37
C TRP A 435 -4.06 11.47 -24.03
N ILE A 436 -4.72 10.42 -23.51
CA ILE A 436 -4.36 9.80 -22.22
C ILE A 436 -2.91 9.31 -22.23
N LEU A 437 -2.50 8.57 -23.27
CA LEU A 437 -1.16 8.01 -23.37
C LEU A 437 -0.10 9.09 -23.61
N ALA A 438 -0.38 10.07 -24.47
CA ALA A 438 0.55 11.16 -24.75
C ALA A 438 0.81 12.04 -23.53
N GLU A 439 -0.23 12.39 -22.76
CA GLU A 439 -0.08 13.16 -21.54
C GLU A 439 0.56 12.35 -20.41
N GLY A 440 0.11 11.10 -20.22
CA GLY A 440 0.59 10.25 -19.13
C GLY A 440 2.09 9.94 -19.22
N PHE A 441 2.60 9.68 -20.43
CA PHE A 441 4.01 9.34 -20.64
C PHE A 441 4.91 10.51 -21.04
N LEU A 442 4.37 11.53 -21.71
CA LEU A 442 5.12 12.57 -22.41
C LEU A 442 6.24 11.98 -23.31
N PRO A 443 5.88 11.24 -24.39
CA PRO A 443 6.85 10.58 -25.27
C PRO A 443 7.85 11.58 -25.87
N SER A 444 9.08 11.13 -26.13
CA SER A 444 10.15 11.89 -26.78
C SER A 444 10.42 11.34 -28.17
N GLY A 445 10.87 12.17 -29.11
CA GLY A 445 11.22 11.73 -30.45
C GLY A 445 9.98 11.37 -31.28
N VAL A 446 10.04 10.23 -31.97
CA VAL A 446 8.94 9.72 -32.80
C VAL A 446 8.43 8.43 -32.18
N THR A 447 7.32 8.50 -31.48
CA THR A 447 6.75 7.36 -30.77
C THR A 447 5.39 6.99 -31.35
N LYS A 448 5.20 5.71 -31.66
CA LYS A 448 3.91 5.16 -32.06
C LYS A 448 3.09 4.79 -30.82
N LEU A 449 1.80 5.09 -30.84
CA LEU A 449 0.84 4.67 -29.81
C LEU A 449 -0.06 3.56 -30.35
N ALA A 450 -0.29 2.55 -29.53
CA ALA A 450 -1.19 1.44 -29.82
C ALA A 450 -2.04 1.06 -28.60
N LEU A 451 -3.12 0.31 -28.83
CA LEU A 451 -3.97 -0.26 -27.79
C LEU A 451 -3.99 -1.78 -27.86
N ASP A 452 -4.01 -2.43 -26.69
CA ASP A 452 -4.44 -3.83 -26.58
C ASP A 452 -5.96 -3.88 -26.45
N SER A 453 -6.64 -4.00 -27.59
CA SER A 453 -8.09 -3.85 -27.69
C SER A 453 -8.82 -4.98 -26.95
N ASN A 454 -9.52 -4.62 -25.87
CA ASN A 454 -10.22 -5.53 -24.93
C ASN A 454 -9.30 -6.41 -24.08
N PHE A 455 -8.04 -6.01 -23.87
CA PHE A 455 -7.09 -6.67 -22.97
C PHE A 455 -6.92 -8.17 -23.24
N LYS A 456 -6.48 -8.50 -24.45
CA LYS A 456 -6.30 -9.90 -24.89
C LYS A 456 -4.89 -10.42 -24.66
N SER A 457 -3.93 -9.55 -24.34
CA SER A 457 -2.55 -9.94 -24.06
C SER A 457 -2.42 -11.14 -23.10
N PRO A 458 -3.20 -11.25 -22.00
CA PRO A 458 -3.13 -12.43 -21.13
C PRO A 458 -3.48 -13.73 -21.84
N HIS A 459 -4.54 -13.73 -22.66
CA HIS A 459 -5.03 -14.90 -23.41
C HIS A 459 -3.99 -15.38 -24.42
N LEU A 460 -3.39 -14.45 -25.18
CA LEU A 460 -2.34 -14.77 -26.16
C LEU A 460 -1.04 -15.14 -25.45
N GLY A 461 -0.77 -14.57 -24.28
CA GLY A 461 0.32 -14.94 -23.39
C GLY A 461 0.30 -16.41 -23.01
N VAL A 462 -0.82 -16.92 -22.50
CA VAL A 462 -0.92 -18.36 -22.15
C VAL A 462 -0.89 -19.25 -23.40
N LEU A 463 -1.51 -18.82 -24.51
CA LEU A 463 -1.44 -19.56 -25.78
C LEU A 463 0.01 -19.71 -26.27
N SER A 464 0.84 -18.68 -26.08
CA SER A 464 2.25 -18.69 -26.51
C SER A 464 3.14 -19.68 -25.75
N LYS A 465 2.65 -20.34 -24.68
CA LYS A 465 3.35 -21.50 -24.09
C LYS A 465 3.27 -22.72 -25.01
N LEU A 466 2.19 -22.86 -25.76
CA LEU A 466 1.92 -24.01 -26.62
C LEU A 466 2.23 -23.69 -28.09
N GLU A 467 1.78 -22.52 -28.55
CA GLU A 467 1.85 -22.12 -29.97
C GLU A 467 2.37 -20.66 -30.09
N PRO A 468 3.68 -20.40 -29.89
CA PRO A 468 4.24 -19.04 -29.86
C PRO A 468 3.98 -18.21 -31.12
N THR A 469 4.20 -18.79 -32.31
CA THR A 469 4.02 -18.10 -33.59
C THR A 469 2.56 -17.73 -33.82
N LEU A 470 1.64 -18.67 -33.56
CA LEU A 470 0.21 -18.41 -33.69
C LEU A 470 -0.26 -17.30 -32.75
N ALA A 471 0.16 -17.36 -31.49
CA ALA A 471 -0.21 -16.35 -30.50
C ALA A 471 0.24 -14.96 -30.92
N LEU A 472 1.47 -14.85 -31.42
CA LEU A 472 2.06 -13.59 -31.87
C LEU A 472 1.40 -13.06 -33.15
N ASP A 473 1.05 -13.92 -34.09
CA ASP A 473 0.32 -13.53 -35.30
C ASP A 473 -1.08 -12.99 -34.93
N LEU A 474 -1.85 -13.71 -34.11
CA LEU A 474 -3.15 -13.25 -33.60
C LEU A 474 -3.03 -11.94 -32.81
N TYR A 475 -2.00 -11.82 -31.97
CA TYR A 475 -1.77 -10.59 -31.21
C TYR A 475 -1.55 -9.40 -32.13
N SER A 476 -0.69 -9.56 -33.15
CA SER A 476 -0.35 -8.49 -34.09
C SER A 476 -1.50 -8.13 -35.02
N SER A 477 -2.35 -9.09 -35.42
CA SER A 477 -3.38 -8.88 -36.44
C SER A 477 -4.77 -8.57 -35.88
N GLU A 478 -5.10 -9.07 -34.68
CA GLU A 478 -6.48 -8.99 -34.13
C GLU A 478 -6.55 -8.34 -32.73
N CYS A 479 -5.42 -8.10 -32.06
CA CYS A 479 -5.43 -7.57 -30.68
C CYS A 479 -4.80 -6.18 -30.57
N LEU A 480 -3.65 -5.97 -31.21
CA LEU A 480 -2.92 -4.71 -31.17
C LEU A 480 -3.46 -3.75 -32.24
N GLU A 481 -3.95 -2.60 -31.79
CA GLU A 481 -4.50 -1.58 -32.67
C GLU A 481 -3.65 -0.31 -32.60
N GLU A 482 -2.98 0.04 -33.70
CA GLU A 482 -2.24 1.30 -33.79
C GLU A 482 -3.23 2.48 -33.86
N ILE A 483 -3.04 3.48 -32.99
CA ILE A 483 -3.97 4.62 -32.86
C ILE A 483 -3.39 5.95 -33.34
N GLY A 484 -2.06 6.12 -33.34
CA GLY A 484 -1.44 7.36 -33.79
C GLY A 484 0.04 7.48 -33.47
N TYR A 485 0.61 8.63 -33.77
CA TYR A 485 2.00 8.99 -33.51
C TYR A 485 2.08 10.23 -32.63
N VAL A 486 3.07 10.25 -31.74
CA VAL A 486 3.52 11.44 -31.03
C VAL A 486 4.91 11.81 -31.54
N ILE A 487 5.04 13.05 -32.00
CA ILE A 487 6.29 13.62 -32.51
C ILE A 487 6.69 14.77 -31.60
N ALA A 488 7.69 14.54 -30.75
CA ALA A 488 8.15 15.51 -29.76
C ALA A 488 9.65 15.78 -29.95
N PRO A 489 10.07 16.99 -30.36
CA PRO A 489 11.48 17.29 -30.54
C PRO A 489 12.22 17.28 -29.21
N VAL A 490 13.41 16.67 -29.23
CA VAL A 490 14.37 16.70 -28.12
C VAL A 490 15.48 17.71 -28.43
N GLY A 491 16.07 18.30 -27.39
CA GLY A 491 17.09 19.35 -27.53
C GLY A 491 16.72 20.66 -26.83
N LYS A 492 17.39 21.76 -27.20
CA LYS A 492 17.18 23.06 -26.53
C LYS A 492 16.06 23.86 -27.19
N LEU A 493 14.85 23.69 -26.68
CA LEU A 493 13.72 24.55 -27.05
C LEU A 493 13.91 25.95 -26.48
N LYS A 494 13.92 26.96 -27.35
CA LYS A 494 13.99 28.38 -26.98
C LYS A 494 12.60 28.98 -27.06
N PRO A 495 12.08 29.62 -26.00
CA PRO A 495 10.76 30.27 -26.04
C PRO A 495 10.63 31.20 -27.25
N ASN A 496 9.46 31.18 -27.90
CA ASN A 496 9.12 31.98 -29.08
C ASN A 496 9.96 31.72 -30.35
N LYS A 497 10.79 30.66 -30.38
CA LYS A 497 11.52 30.24 -31.59
C LYS A 497 10.89 28.99 -32.19
N VAL A 498 10.95 28.89 -33.51
CA VAL A 498 10.48 27.71 -34.26
C VAL A 498 11.30 26.49 -33.87
N ALA A 499 10.61 25.45 -33.42
CA ALA A 499 11.15 24.14 -33.10
C ALA A 499 11.05 23.21 -34.32
N LEU A 500 9.85 23.12 -34.92
CA LEU A 500 9.56 22.27 -36.06
C LEU A 500 8.83 23.04 -37.16
N THR A 501 9.12 22.70 -38.41
CA THR A 501 8.33 23.07 -39.58
C THR A 501 7.74 21.79 -40.16
N VAL A 502 6.43 21.75 -40.37
CA VAL A 502 5.69 20.58 -40.83
C VAL A 502 5.00 20.94 -42.13
N THR A 503 5.14 20.12 -43.16
CA THR A 503 4.43 20.26 -44.43
C THR A 503 3.62 19.00 -44.68
N ASP A 504 2.32 19.15 -44.92
CA ASP A 504 1.44 18.03 -45.23
C ASP A 504 1.41 17.70 -46.73
N ARG A 505 0.64 16.67 -47.09
CA ARG A 505 0.50 16.21 -48.49
C ARG A 505 -0.14 17.26 -49.41
N ASP A 506 -0.93 18.17 -48.85
CA ASP A 506 -1.66 19.20 -49.58
C ASP A 506 -0.80 20.47 -49.74
N GLY A 507 0.42 20.46 -49.18
CA GLY A 507 1.40 21.53 -49.26
C GLY A 507 1.21 22.60 -48.17
N GLU A 508 0.30 22.39 -47.22
CA GLU A 508 0.10 23.30 -46.11
C GLU A 508 1.30 23.23 -45.16
N ARG A 509 1.83 24.40 -44.80
CA ARG A 509 3.04 24.52 -43.97
C ARG A 509 2.71 25.10 -42.61
N TYR A 510 3.04 24.35 -41.57
CA TYR A 510 2.88 24.73 -40.16
C TYR A 510 4.25 25.02 -39.53
N GLU A 511 4.41 26.20 -38.92
CA GLU A 511 5.62 26.55 -38.16
C GLU A 511 5.32 26.52 -36.67
N LEU A 512 5.83 25.51 -35.97
CA LEU A 512 5.57 25.26 -34.56
C LEU A 512 6.70 25.80 -33.70
N LYS A 513 6.38 26.74 -32.81
CA LYS A 513 7.32 27.30 -31.84
C LYS A 513 7.42 26.41 -30.60
N ALA A 514 8.45 26.65 -29.79
CA ALA A 514 8.54 26.04 -28.46
C ALA A 514 7.28 26.38 -27.64
N GLY A 515 6.57 25.33 -27.18
CA GLY A 515 5.31 25.42 -26.46
C GLY A 515 4.06 25.20 -27.30
N ASP A 516 4.19 25.11 -28.63
CA ASP A 516 3.06 24.86 -29.53
C ASP A 516 2.76 23.36 -29.63
N VAL A 517 1.52 23.06 -29.99
CA VAL A 517 1.04 21.70 -30.24
C VAL A 517 0.19 21.72 -31.50
N LEU A 518 0.31 20.68 -32.32
CA LEU A 518 -0.51 20.48 -33.52
C LEU A 518 -1.00 19.04 -33.57
N TYR A 519 -2.31 18.85 -33.77
CA TYR A 519 -2.89 17.53 -34.02
C TYR A 519 -3.41 17.45 -35.46
N LEU A 520 -3.01 16.41 -36.17
CA LEU A 520 -3.47 16.10 -37.54
C LEU A 520 -4.08 14.70 -37.54
N ASP A 521 -5.40 14.56 -37.74
CA ASP A 521 -6.09 13.25 -37.66
C ASP A 521 -5.59 12.25 -38.71
N ARG A 522 -5.43 12.65 -39.98
CA ARG A 522 -5.00 11.74 -41.07
C ARG A 522 -4.17 12.46 -42.13
N PRO A 523 -2.95 12.89 -41.80
CA PRO A 523 -2.17 13.75 -42.67
C PRO A 523 -1.69 13.06 -43.96
N GLY A 524 -1.70 11.72 -44.01
CA GLY A 524 -1.24 10.95 -45.17
C GLY A 524 0.28 10.93 -45.25
N GLU A 525 0.89 12.01 -45.74
CA GLU A 525 2.34 12.17 -45.83
C GLU A 525 2.75 13.50 -45.22
N LEU A 526 3.75 13.47 -44.34
CA LEU A 526 4.29 14.64 -43.65
C LEU A 526 5.78 14.77 -43.93
N GLU A 527 6.24 15.96 -44.27
CA GLU A 527 7.64 16.37 -44.18
C GLU A 527 7.85 17.21 -42.94
N ILE A 528 8.75 16.81 -42.05
CA ILE A 528 8.98 17.50 -40.77
C ILE A 528 10.45 17.88 -40.70
N THR A 529 10.72 19.18 -40.54
CA THR A 529 12.05 19.77 -40.45
C THR A 529 12.27 20.37 -39.07
N ALA A 530 13.27 19.90 -38.35
CA ALA A 530 13.70 20.36 -37.05
C ALA A 530 14.71 21.50 -37.17
N SER A 531 14.62 22.47 -36.24
CA SER A 531 15.57 23.57 -36.17
C SER A 531 16.95 23.14 -35.64
N LYS A 532 17.97 23.97 -35.83
CA LYS A 532 19.40 23.64 -35.58
C LYS A 532 19.73 23.09 -34.18
N ASP A 533 18.93 23.43 -33.17
CA ASP A 533 19.17 23.08 -31.76
C ASP A 533 18.26 21.94 -31.25
N VAL A 534 17.45 21.33 -32.13
CA VAL A 534 16.51 20.25 -31.78
C VAL A 534 16.61 19.09 -32.77
N CYS A 535 16.20 17.90 -32.35
CA CYS A 535 16.16 16.72 -33.19
C CYS A 535 14.95 15.84 -32.87
N LEU A 536 14.57 14.99 -33.83
CA LEU A 536 13.46 14.03 -33.67
C LEU A 536 13.97 12.60 -33.46
N ALA A 537 15.25 12.35 -33.78
CA ALA A 537 15.94 11.07 -33.68
C ALA A 537 17.45 11.30 -33.50
N SER A 538 18.28 10.26 -33.62
CA SER A 538 19.73 10.27 -33.33
C SER A 538 20.59 11.25 -34.15
N ARG A 539 20.06 11.94 -35.18
CA ARG A 539 20.76 13.02 -35.92
C ARG A 539 19.95 13.77 -36.97
N ILE A 540 18.81 13.25 -37.40
CA ILE A 540 18.15 13.75 -38.61
C ILE A 540 17.22 14.91 -38.24
N GLY A 541 17.54 16.09 -38.77
CA GLY A 541 16.69 17.27 -38.69
C GLY A 541 15.40 17.11 -39.50
N ASN A 542 15.45 16.42 -40.64
CA ASN A 542 14.33 16.32 -41.56
C ASN A 542 13.84 14.87 -41.71
N MET A 543 12.58 14.60 -41.39
CA MET A 543 11.98 13.27 -41.55
C MET A 543 10.74 13.32 -42.44
N ARG A 544 10.46 12.19 -43.09
CA ARG A 544 9.19 11.95 -43.78
C ARG A 544 8.41 10.87 -43.03
N LEU A 545 7.15 11.13 -42.74
CA LEU A 545 6.23 10.16 -42.13
C LEU A 545 5.04 9.94 -43.05
N LYS A 546 4.88 8.70 -43.52
CA LYS A 546 3.71 8.26 -44.27
C LYS A 546 2.81 7.43 -43.37
N THR A 547 1.64 7.94 -43.03
CA THR A 547 0.71 7.29 -42.10
C THR A 547 -0.75 7.62 -42.42
N LYS A 548 -1.64 6.67 -42.11
CA LYS A 548 -3.09 6.88 -42.16
C LYS A 548 -3.69 7.18 -40.79
N LEU A 549 -2.85 7.28 -39.76
CA LEU A 549 -3.23 7.49 -38.35
C LEU A 549 -3.00 8.96 -37.95
N GLY A 550 -3.58 9.33 -36.81
CA GLY A 550 -3.38 10.63 -36.17
C GLY A 550 -1.93 10.91 -35.84
N VAL A 551 -1.50 12.16 -35.98
CA VAL A 551 -0.16 12.63 -35.64
C VAL A 551 -0.29 13.84 -34.72
N LEU A 552 0.15 13.66 -33.47
CA LEU A 552 0.29 14.72 -32.49
C LEU A 552 1.74 15.21 -32.48
N ILE A 553 1.93 16.48 -32.81
CA ILE A 553 3.24 17.14 -32.79
C ILE A 553 3.29 18.02 -31.54
N ASP A 554 4.19 17.69 -30.62
CA ASP A 554 4.24 18.25 -29.27
C ASP A 554 5.56 18.99 -29.02
N CYS A 555 5.57 20.31 -29.22
CA CYS A 555 6.74 21.16 -29.00
C CYS A 555 6.81 21.75 -27.58
N ARG A 556 6.07 21.21 -26.60
CA ARG A 556 6.09 21.69 -25.19
C ARG A 556 7.40 21.36 -24.47
N GLY A 557 8.21 20.45 -25.01
CA GLY A 557 9.51 20.06 -24.47
C GLY A 557 9.45 18.95 -23.42
N ARG A 558 10.63 18.52 -22.97
CA ARG A 558 10.84 17.43 -22.02
C ARG A 558 11.92 17.81 -21.01
N GLY A 559 11.88 17.22 -19.81
CA GLY A 559 12.89 17.45 -18.76
C GLY A 559 13.00 18.93 -18.34
N GLU A 560 14.23 19.44 -18.19
CA GLU A 560 14.52 20.83 -17.78
C GLU A 560 13.99 21.90 -18.76
N GLY A 561 13.64 21.52 -19.99
CA GLY A 561 13.09 22.41 -21.02
C GLY A 561 11.56 22.38 -21.14
N MET A 562 10.85 21.68 -20.25
CA MET A 562 9.40 21.55 -20.30
C MET A 562 8.70 22.87 -19.97
N LEU A 563 7.85 23.33 -20.87
CA LEU A 563 6.94 24.44 -20.67
C LEU A 563 5.64 23.86 -20.09
N ASP A 564 5.51 23.86 -18.76
CA ASP A 564 4.44 23.19 -17.99
C ASP A 564 3.03 23.64 -18.42
N ALA A 565 2.45 22.94 -19.41
CA ALA A 565 1.15 23.20 -20.00
C ALA A 565 0.53 21.88 -20.50
N SER A 566 -0.75 21.64 -20.21
CA SER A 566 -1.47 20.45 -20.68
C SER A 566 -1.91 20.60 -22.14
N LEU A 567 -2.17 19.49 -22.83
CA LEU A 567 -2.77 19.45 -24.16
C LEU A 567 -4.14 20.14 -24.16
N ALA A 568 -4.90 19.98 -23.08
CA ALA A 568 -6.19 20.65 -22.87
C ALA A 568 -6.02 22.19 -22.90
N SER A 569 -4.99 22.73 -22.23
CA SER A 569 -4.70 24.17 -22.21
C SER A 569 -4.29 24.74 -23.58
N LYS A 570 -3.92 23.88 -24.53
CA LYS A 570 -3.45 24.25 -25.88
C LYS A 570 -4.52 24.13 -26.96
N GLY A 571 -5.78 23.89 -26.57
CA GLY A 571 -6.90 24.03 -27.47
C GLY A 571 -7.08 22.87 -28.45
N ILE A 572 -6.76 21.64 -28.04
CA ILE A 572 -7.25 20.45 -28.73
C ILE A 572 -8.72 20.24 -28.32
N TRP A 573 -9.60 21.13 -28.79
CA TRP A 573 -10.97 21.32 -28.30
C TRP A 573 -11.95 20.19 -28.66
N ASP A 574 -11.63 19.38 -29.66
CA ASP A 574 -12.54 18.35 -30.19
C ASP A 574 -12.80 17.17 -29.22
N PHE A 575 -12.08 17.11 -28.09
CA PHE A 575 -12.29 16.08 -27.07
C PHE A 575 -13.20 16.49 -25.93
N PHE A 576 -13.56 17.77 -25.77
CA PHE A 576 -14.13 18.26 -24.51
C PHE A 576 -15.59 18.73 -24.67
N PRO A 577 -16.56 18.16 -23.94
CA PRO A 577 -17.92 18.67 -23.93
C PRO A 577 -17.96 20.00 -23.19
N SER A 578 -18.67 20.97 -23.77
CA SER A 578 -19.04 22.20 -23.09
C SER A 578 -20.26 21.94 -22.19
N GLY A 579 -20.11 22.17 -20.87
CA GLY A 579 -21.23 22.04 -19.95
C GLY A 579 -20.85 22.05 -18.46
N PRO A 580 -21.82 22.28 -17.56
CA PRO A 580 -21.61 22.14 -16.12
C PRO A 580 -21.42 20.68 -15.74
N PHE A 581 -20.52 20.42 -14.78
CA PHE A 581 -20.30 19.06 -14.26
C PHE A 581 -21.58 18.51 -13.61
N LYS A 582 -21.99 17.31 -14.01
CA LYS A 582 -23.12 16.60 -13.41
C LYS A 582 -22.74 15.14 -13.19
N THR A 583 -22.97 14.65 -11.99
CA THR A 583 -22.70 13.26 -11.64
C THR A 583 -23.93 12.56 -11.08
N LYS A 584 -24.02 11.27 -11.36
CA LYS A 584 -24.99 10.32 -10.80
C LYS A 584 -24.30 9.24 -9.96
N VAL A 585 -23.01 9.39 -9.64
CA VAL A 585 -22.27 8.44 -8.79
C VAL A 585 -22.87 8.44 -7.38
N GLN A 586 -23.90 7.63 -7.20
CA GLN A 586 -24.64 7.48 -5.96
C GLN A 586 -25.03 6.02 -5.83
N LYS A 587 -24.85 5.47 -4.64
CA LYS A 587 -25.48 4.21 -4.28
C LYS A 587 -26.59 4.47 -3.28
N GLY A 588 -27.77 3.93 -3.59
CA GLY A 588 -28.88 3.88 -2.66
C GLY A 588 -28.68 2.85 -1.55
N ALA A 589 -28.84 3.33 -0.32
CA ALA A 589 -29.17 2.64 0.93
C ALA A 589 -28.26 1.49 1.40
N SER A 590 -27.26 1.85 2.19
CA SER A 590 -26.76 1.03 3.29
C SER A 590 -27.90 0.42 4.14
N GLN A 591 -27.64 -0.76 4.70
CA GLN A 591 -28.68 -1.58 5.31
C GLN A 591 -28.95 -1.17 6.76
N ILE A 592 -30.23 -1.01 7.10
CA ILE A 592 -30.69 -1.02 8.49
C ILE A 592 -31.05 -2.47 8.83
N VAL A 593 -30.34 -3.06 9.78
CA VAL A 593 -30.54 -4.44 10.24
C VAL A 593 -30.98 -4.41 11.69
N ARG A 594 -32.11 -5.07 12.01
CA ARG A 594 -32.57 -5.26 13.39
C ARG A 594 -32.29 -6.69 13.80
N GLY A 595 -31.67 -6.88 14.96
CA GLY A 595 -31.39 -8.22 15.46
C GLY A 595 -30.35 -8.26 16.58
N GLU A 596 -29.83 -9.46 16.83
CA GLU A 596 -28.70 -9.66 17.71
C GLU A 596 -27.38 -9.34 17.00
N TYR A 597 -26.41 -8.86 17.77
CA TYR A 597 -25.04 -8.67 17.33
C TYR A 597 -24.06 -9.33 18.28
N ALA A 598 -22.91 -9.73 17.74
CA ALA A 598 -21.79 -10.28 18.49
C ALA A 598 -20.51 -9.54 18.09
N ILE A 599 -19.90 -8.81 19.02
CA ILE A 599 -18.64 -8.11 18.81
C ILE A 599 -17.53 -8.78 19.62
N GLU A 600 -16.39 -9.03 18.98
CA GLU A 600 -15.17 -9.40 19.70
C GLU A 600 -14.37 -8.16 20.14
N ARG A 601 -13.88 -8.19 21.37
CA ARG A 601 -12.91 -7.24 21.93
C ARG A 601 -11.65 -7.97 22.34
N LYS A 602 -10.55 -7.69 21.64
CA LYS A 602 -9.25 -8.28 21.92
C LYS A 602 -8.34 -7.24 22.57
N LEU A 603 -7.58 -7.65 23.59
CA LEU A 603 -6.47 -6.86 24.09
C LEU A 603 -5.36 -6.79 23.03
N PRO A 604 -4.56 -5.72 22.99
CA PRO A 604 -3.38 -5.63 22.14
C PRO A 604 -2.40 -6.80 22.29
N TYR A 605 -2.12 -7.21 23.52
CA TYR A 605 -1.31 -8.38 23.88
C TYR A 605 -1.86 -8.97 25.19
N GLU A 606 -1.20 -10.02 25.69
CA GLU A 606 -1.62 -10.68 26.92
C GLU A 606 -1.72 -9.68 28.10
N GLY A 607 -2.86 -9.68 28.76
CA GLY A 607 -3.17 -8.74 29.84
C GLY A 607 -4.22 -9.28 30.80
N GLU A 608 -4.83 -8.42 31.58
CA GLU A 608 -5.85 -8.82 32.55
C GLU A 608 -7.24 -8.54 32.01
N ILE A 609 -8.15 -9.50 32.13
CA ILE A 609 -9.57 -9.34 31.80
C ILE A 609 -10.36 -9.22 33.10
N PHE A 610 -11.15 -8.15 33.24
CA PHE A 610 -11.89 -7.85 34.46
C PHE A 610 -13.30 -8.41 34.46
N VAL A 611 -13.87 -8.64 33.28
CA VAL A 611 -15.27 -9.08 33.12
C VAL A 611 -15.41 -10.59 33.01
N ARG A 612 -16.57 -11.12 33.39
CA ARG A 612 -16.87 -12.56 33.40
C ARG A 612 -17.95 -12.93 32.40
N THR A 613 -17.98 -14.19 31.98
CA THR A 613 -19.08 -14.72 31.15
C THR A 613 -20.42 -14.49 31.85
N GLY A 614 -21.34 -13.87 31.13
CA GLY A 614 -22.67 -13.52 31.59
C GLY A 614 -22.82 -12.13 32.20
N GLU A 615 -21.73 -11.40 32.42
CA GLU A 615 -21.74 -10.03 32.93
C GLU A 615 -22.33 -9.05 31.91
N LYS A 616 -23.06 -8.04 32.37
CA LYS A 616 -23.58 -6.97 31.52
C LYS A 616 -22.58 -5.82 31.48
N VAL A 617 -22.30 -5.32 30.28
CA VAL A 617 -21.41 -4.19 30.06
C VAL A 617 -22.14 -3.08 29.32
N ALA A 618 -21.80 -1.83 29.65
CA ALA A 618 -22.22 -0.64 28.91
C ALA A 618 -21.06 -0.18 28.01
N PRO A 619 -21.30 0.73 27.04
CA PRO A 619 -20.22 1.47 26.40
C PRO A 619 -19.30 2.10 27.45
N ASP A 620 -18.02 2.18 27.15
CA ASP A 620 -16.92 2.66 28.00
C ASP A 620 -16.59 1.79 29.22
N THR A 621 -17.33 0.69 29.46
CA THR A 621 -16.96 -0.30 30.48
C THR A 621 -15.59 -0.89 30.14
N VAL A 622 -14.65 -0.81 31.08
CA VAL A 622 -13.32 -1.41 30.93
C VAL A 622 -13.45 -2.93 30.98
N ILE A 623 -13.12 -3.58 29.86
CA ILE A 623 -13.18 -5.03 29.70
C ILE A 623 -11.91 -5.68 30.26
N GLY A 624 -10.78 -5.02 30.06
CA GLY A 624 -9.47 -5.48 30.47
C GLY A 624 -8.39 -4.47 30.15
N GLU A 625 -7.19 -4.72 30.68
CA GLU A 625 -6.07 -3.79 30.65
C GLU A 625 -4.74 -4.49 30.40
N ASN A 626 -3.89 -3.83 29.63
CA ASN A 626 -2.45 -4.10 29.64
C ASN A 626 -1.77 -3.07 30.55
N ARG A 627 -1.40 -3.49 31.76
CA ARG A 627 -0.84 -2.61 32.80
C ARG A 627 0.57 -2.10 32.49
N PHE A 628 1.36 -2.91 31.82
CA PHE A 628 2.74 -2.62 31.43
C PHE A 628 2.83 -2.64 29.91
N GLY A 629 3.80 -1.92 29.34
CA GLY A 629 4.11 -2.04 27.92
C GLY A 629 4.50 -3.49 27.57
N PRO A 630 4.48 -3.88 26.28
CA PRO A 630 4.84 -5.24 25.90
C PRO A 630 6.28 -5.56 26.36
N PRO A 631 6.53 -6.76 26.91
CA PRO A 631 7.84 -7.14 27.44
C PRO A 631 8.87 -7.18 26.33
N LYS A 632 10.02 -6.54 26.55
CA LYS A 632 11.11 -6.45 25.55
C LYS A 632 12.08 -7.63 25.68
N LEU A 633 12.65 -8.07 24.55
CA LEU A 633 13.87 -8.89 24.57
C LEU A 633 15.10 -7.99 24.46
N TYR A 634 16.14 -8.32 25.23
CA TYR A 634 17.44 -7.70 25.19
C TYR A 634 18.46 -8.72 24.68
N LEU A 635 19.04 -8.42 23.51
CA LEU A 635 20.07 -9.24 22.87
C LEU A 635 21.44 -8.68 23.25
N LEU A 636 22.14 -9.37 24.15
CA LEU A 636 23.45 -8.98 24.67
C LEU A 636 24.53 -9.79 23.96
N ASP A 637 25.14 -9.19 22.94
CA ASP A 637 26.25 -9.77 22.20
C ASP A 637 27.56 -9.41 22.92
N ILE A 638 28.09 -10.39 23.65
CA ILE A 638 29.30 -10.23 24.44
C ILE A 638 30.46 -9.73 23.57
N ARG A 639 30.66 -10.25 22.36
CA ARG A 639 31.78 -9.81 21.50
C ARG A 639 31.65 -8.36 21.07
N ARG A 640 30.43 -7.91 20.73
CA ARG A 640 30.18 -6.51 20.41
C ARG A 640 30.35 -5.60 21.62
N MET A 641 29.94 -6.05 22.80
CA MET A 641 30.06 -5.29 24.04
C MET A 641 31.53 -5.09 24.48
N ILE A 642 32.44 -6.00 24.12
CA ILE A 642 33.88 -5.90 24.47
C ILE A 642 34.67 -5.06 23.42
N SER A 643 34.01 -4.56 22.36
CA SER A 643 34.60 -3.76 21.26
C SER A 643 35.63 -4.53 20.40
N TYR A 644 35.57 -4.34 19.07
CA TYR A 644 36.27 -5.17 18.06
C TYR A 644 37.81 -5.23 18.20
N SER A 645 38.44 -4.38 19.01
CA SER A 645 39.89 -4.37 19.24
C SER A 645 40.39 -5.50 20.15
N THR A 646 39.49 -6.21 20.84
CA THR A 646 39.84 -7.35 21.70
C THR A 646 39.51 -8.68 21.00
N HIS A 647 40.54 -9.38 20.51
CA HIS A 647 40.38 -10.77 20.07
C HIS A 647 40.22 -11.66 21.31
N ILE A 648 38.98 -12.10 21.57
CA ILE A 648 38.58 -13.12 22.55
C ILE A 648 38.16 -14.39 21.79
N THR A 649 38.60 -15.55 22.26
CA THR A 649 38.30 -16.86 21.66
C THR A 649 36.89 -17.33 22.03
N ASP A 650 36.32 -18.23 21.22
CA ASP A 650 35.01 -18.85 21.48
C ASP A 650 34.97 -19.60 22.83
N GLU A 651 36.12 -20.12 23.27
CA GLU A 651 36.28 -20.86 24.52
C GLU A 651 36.27 -19.92 25.73
N GLU A 652 37.05 -18.82 25.67
CA GLU A 652 37.03 -17.75 26.68
C GLU A 652 35.64 -17.10 26.81
N VAL A 653 34.93 -16.93 25.69
CA VAL A 653 33.54 -16.43 25.72
C VAL A 653 32.63 -17.42 26.45
N ARG A 654 32.77 -18.73 26.20
CA ARG A 654 31.92 -19.75 26.82
C ARG A 654 32.19 -19.86 28.33
N GLU A 655 33.45 -19.87 28.72
CA GLU A 655 33.86 -19.96 30.13
C GLU A 655 33.52 -18.70 30.92
N GLY A 656 33.53 -17.55 30.26
CA GLY A 656 33.22 -16.27 30.89
C GLY A 656 31.74 -16.05 31.18
N ILE A 657 30.80 -16.76 30.54
CA ILE A 657 29.36 -16.56 30.76
C ILE A 657 28.96 -17.06 32.16
N LEU A 658 28.33 -16.18 32.95
CA LEU A 658 28.00 -16.43 34.35
C LEU A 658 26.55 -16.88 34.57
N VAL A 659 25.74 -16.95 33.52
CA VAL A 659 24.29 -17.18 33.58
C VAL A 659 23.84 -18.29 32.65
N LYS A 660 22.72 -18.94 32.98
CA LYS A 660 22.14 -20.07 32.25
C LYS A 660 20.69 -19.78 31.85
N VAL A 661 20.20 -20.53 30.87
CA VAL A 661 18.79 -20.45 30.44
C VAL A 661 17.87 -20.78 31.63
N GLY A 662 16.88 -19.91 31.86
CA GLY A 662 15.96 -19.97 32.99
C GLY A 662 16.36 -19.06 34.16
N ASP A 663 17.61 -18.60 34.23
CA ASP A 663 18.06 -17.74 35.33
C ASP A 663 17.32 -16.40 35.32
N ARG A 664 16.91 -15.93 36.50
CA ARG A 664 16.45 -14.56 36.70
C ARG A 664 17.65 -13.70 37.08
N VAL A 665 17.93 -12.67 36.28
CA VAL A 665 19.02 -11.73 36.51
C VAL A 665 18.48 -10.38 36.97
N THR A 666 19.16 -9.75 37.93
CA THR A 666 18.86 -8.38 38.37
C THR A 666 19.58 -7.35 37.51
N TYR A 667 19.14 -6.10 37.58
CA TYR A 667 19.89 -4.98 37.00
C TYR A 667 21.32 -4.95 37.54
N GLU A 668 22.29 -4.64 36.67
CA GLU A 668 23.72 -4.60 36.96
C GLU A 668 24.34 -5.93 37.46
N GLN A 669 23.59 -7.04 37.46
CA GLN A 669 24.15 -8.36 37.78
C GLN A 669 25.23 -8.73 36.76
N PRO A 670 26.43 -9.15 37.17
CA PRO A 670 27.43 -9.69 36.25
C PRO A 670 26.87 -10.89 35.50
N ILE A 671 26.87 -10.80 34.16
CA ILE A 671 26.41 -11.87 33.25
C ILE A 671 27.58 -12.51 32.51
N PHE A 672 28.73 -11.84 32.46
CA PHE A 672 29.94 -12.32 31.83
C PHE A 672 31.17 -11.81 32.57
N LYS A 673 32.22 -12.62 32.65
CA LYS A 673 33.55 -12.30 33.19
C LYS A 673 34.59 -12.55 32.09
N GLY A 674 35.40 -11.54 31.77
CA GLY A 674 36.55 -11.68 30.87
C GLY A 674 37.85 -11.25 31.54
N GLU A 675 38.99 -11.58 30.94
CA GLU A 675 40.33 -11.17 31.41
C GLU A 675 40.95 -10.08 30.53
N GLY A 676 41.51 -9.04 31.15
CA GLY A 676 42.21 -7.96 30.45
C GLY A 676 43.65 -8.31 30.08
N LYS A 677 44.07 -8.03 28.84
CA LYS A 677 45.38 -8.43 28.29
C LYS A 677 46.63 -7.82 28.94
N LEU A 678 46.53 -6.63 29.54
CA LEU A 678 47.71 -5.89 30.00
C LEU A 678 48.13 -6.24 31.45
N LEU A 679 47.20 -6.71 32.28
CA LEU A 679 47.40 -6.92 33.73
C LEU A 679 46.60 -8.10 34.32
N HIS A 680 45.99 -8.96 33.48
CA HIS A 680 45.07 -10.03 33.93
C HIS A 680 43.94 -9.57 34.86
N VAL A 681 43.56 -8.28 34.80
CA VAL A 681 42.48 -7.76 35.63
C VAL A 681 41.16 -8.26 35.04
N PRO A 682 40.30 -8.93 35.83
CA PRO A 682 39.01 -9.37 35.35
C PRO A 682 38.07 -8.17 35.15
N TYR A 683 37.36 -8.16 34.03
CA TYR A 683 36.26 -7.22 33.79
C TYR A 683 34.94 -7.98 33.70
N PHE A 684 33.84 -7.29 34.01
CA PHE A 684 32.51 -7.88 34.01
C PHE A 684 31.59 -7.11 33.09
N LEU A 685 30.87 -7.82 32.22
CA LEU A 685 29.69 -7.26 31.58
C LEU A 685 28.48 -7.55 32.44
N ARG A 686 27.59 -6.57 32.53
CA ARG A 686 26.46 -6.57 33.45
C ARG A 686 25.15 -6.53 32.71
N SER A 687 24.12 -7.10 33.33
CA SER A 687 22.77 -7.07 32.79
C SER A 687 22.27 -5.63 32.75
N PRO A 688 21.85 -5.10 31.58
CA PRO A 688 21.32 -3.74 31.47
C PRO A 688 19.84 -3.65 31.88
N VAL A 689 19.23 -4.79 32.22
CA VAL A 689 17.82 -4.89 32.61
C VAL A 689 17.64 -6.04 33.59
N ARG A 690 16.63 -5.97 34.46
CA ARG A 690 16.14 -7.17 35.13
C ARG A 690 15.36 -8.07 34.16
N GLY A 691 15.80 -9.30 34.00
CA GLY A 691 15.23 -10.21 33.01
C GLY A 691 15.32 -11.69 33.37
N THR A 692 14.62 -12.52 32.63
CA THR A 692 14.83 -13.97 32.60
C THR A 692 15.69 -14.30 31.40
N VAL A 693 16.77 -15.05 31.60
CA VAL A 693 17.64 -15.55 30.53
C VAL A 693 16.85 -16.58 29.74
N THR A 694 16.41 -16.19 28.54
CA THR A 694 15.65 -17.08 27.64
C THR A 694 16.55 -17.93 26.77
N GLN A 695 17.79 -17.47 26.54
CA GLN A 695 18.76 -18.18 25.73
C GLN A 695 20.18 -17.72 26.05
N VAL A 696 21.13 -18.66 25.94
CA VAL A 696 22.57 -18.42 25.92
C VAL A 696 23.13 -19.18 24.72
N GLU A 697 23.80 -18.50 23.80
CA GLU A 697 24.45 -19.13 22.65
C GLU A 697 25.95 -19.30 22.87
N PRO A 698 26.56 -20.39 22.36
CA PRO A 698 28.02 -20.58 22.40
C PRO A 698 28.83 -19.46 21.74
N SER A 699 28.20 -18.70 20.83
CA SER A 699 28.80 -17.55 20.16
C SER A 699 29.06 -16.36 21.11
N GLY A 700 28.46 -16.35 22.30
CA GLY A 700 28.50 -15.24 23.24
C GLY A 700 27.27 -14.33 23.20
N LEU A 701 26.14 -14.80 22.67
CA LEU A 701 24.90 -14.03 22.75
C LEU A 701 24.04 -14.51 23.93
N ILE A 702 23.63 -13.57 24.78
CA ILE A 702 22.67 -13.80 25.86
C ILE A 702 21.37 -13.06 25.53
N ILE A 703 20.23 -13.76 25.57
CA ILE A 703 18.91 -13.16 25.34
C ILE A 703 18.14 -13.09 26.65
N LEU A 704 17.84 -11.87 27.11
CA LEU A 704 17.04 -11.62 28.30
C LEU A 704 15.63 -11.21 27.90
N ARG A 705 14.61 -11.77 28.55
CA ARG A 705 13.24 -11.25 28.51
C ARG A 705 13.01 -10.41 29.75
N GLU A 706 12.64 -9.14 29.56
CA GLU A 706 12.33 -8.20 30.63
C GLU A 706 11.32 -8.80 31.62
N ILE A 707 11.59 -8.67 32.93
CA ILE A 707 10.64 -9.01 33.99
C ILE A 707 9.92 -7.73 34.39
N GLN A 708 8.61 -7.67 34.13
CA GLN A 708 7.75 -6.54 34.45
C GLN A 708 6.90 -6.86 35.68
N ASP A 709 7.38 -6.48 36.86
CA ASP A 709 6.64 -6.57 38.14
C ASP A 709 6.50 -5.19 38.82
N TYR A 710 6.59 -4.12 38.02
CA TYR A 710 6.60 -2.76 38.49
C TYR A 710 5.33 -2.44 39.28
N ASP A 711 5.46 -1.64 40.32
CA ASP A 711 4.31 -1.11 41.04
C ASP A 711 4.30 0.43 40.94
N GLY A 712 3.10 0.99 40.85
CA GLY A 712 2.91 2.44 40.74
C GLY A 712 2.95 3.18 42.08
N LYS A 713 3.31 2.51 43.19
CA LYS A 713 3.33 3.15 44.50
C LYS A 713 4.59 4.03 44.61
N PRO A 714 4.52 5.19 45.28
CA PRO A 714 5.71 5.97 45.59
C PRO A 714 6.58 5.22 46.61
N HIS A 715 7.82 4.93 46.24
CA HIS A 715 8.81 4.35 47.14
C HIS A 715 9.74 5.45 47.63
N VAL A 716 9.64 5.76 48.92
CA VAL A 716 10.48 6.78 49.56
C VAL A 716 11.71 6.11 50.15
N VAL A 717 12.89 6.54 49.71
CA VAL A 717 14.18 6.05 50.20
C VAL A 717 14.82 7.13 51.06
N ASP A 718 15.06 6.83 52.33
CA ASP A 718 15.77 7.71 53.27
C ASP A 718 17.28 7.61 53.02
N VAL A 719 17.77 8.49 52.16
CA VAL A 719 19.18 8.53 51.74
C VAL A 719 20.05 9.04 52.88
N ALA A 720 19.64 10.10 53.58
CA ALA A 720 20.38 10.69 54.68
C ALA A 720 20.67 9.67 55.79
N LYS A 721 19.63 8.94 56.22
CA LYS A 721 19.77 7.88 57.22
C LYS A 721 20.64 6.74 56.73
N ALA A 722 20.46 6.31 55.48
CA ALA A 722 21.25 5.22 54.92
C ALA A 722 22.74 5.59 54.81
N THR A 723 23.08 6.81 54.36
CA THR A 723 24.47 7.26 54.18
C THR A 723 25.12 7.80 55.45
N GLY A 724 24.36 8.03 56.53
CA GLY A 724 24.86 8.63 57.78
C GLY A 724 25.13 10.13 57.68
N GLU A 725 24.44 10.83 56.77
CA GLU A 725 24.70 12.23 56.42
C GLU A 725 23.53 13.13 56.84
N SER A 726 23.79 14.44 56.98
CA SER A 726 22.71 15.42 57.18
C SER A 726 21.78 15.46 55.96
N PRO A 727 20.45 15.58 56.13
CA PRO A 727 19.49 15.81 55.04
C PRO A 727 19.92 16.89 54.04
N SER A 728 20.53 17.98 54.52
CA SER A 728 21.01 19.08 53.69
C SER A 728 22.14 18.70 52.71
N HIS A 729 22.87 17.62 53.00
CA HIS A 729 24.07 17.21 52.27
C HIS A 729 23.86 16.03 51.32
N ILE A 730 22.66 15.43 51.29
CA ILE A 730 22.42 14.23 50.45
C ILE A 730 22.72 14.45 48.97
N LYS A 731 22.57 15.69 48.46
CA LYS A 731 22.81 16.04 47.05
C LYS A 731 24.21 15.66 46.56
N SER A 732 25.23 15.80 47.42
CA SER A 732 26.62 15.46 47.07
C SER A 732 26.87 13.96 46.93
N TYR A 733 25.94 13.12 47.41
CA TYR A 733 26.04 11.67 47.42
C TYR A 733 25.11 10.99 46.41
N LEU A 734 24.15 11.73 45.84
CA LEU A 734 23.22 11.19 44.84
C LEU A 734 23.94 10.86 43.52
N LYS A 735 23.50 9.77 42.89
CA LYS A 735 23.90 9.34 41.55
C LYS A 735 22.82 9.58 40.50
N VAL A 736 21.68 10.13 40.94
CA VAL A 736 20.48 10.33 40.14
C VAL A 736 19.95 11.74 40.35
N SER A 737 19.31 12.26 39.33
CA SER A 737 18.66 13.56 39.28
C SER A 737 17.14 13.39 39.21
N LEU A 738 16.43 14.48 39.51
CA LEU A 738 14.98 14.52 39.32
C LEU A 738 14.65 14.22 37.84
N GLY A 739 13.75 13.28 37.60
CA GLY A 739 13.39 12.82 36.24
C GLY A 739 14.20 11.63 35.72
N ASP A 740 15.25 11.19 36.41
CA ASP A 740 16.00 10.01 35.99
C ASP A 740 15.17 8.73 36.17
N PHE A 741 15.19 7.85 35.16
CA PHE A 741 14.62 6.50 35.27
C PHE A 741 15.65 5.56 35.91
N VAL A 742 15.24 4.83 36.93
CA VAL A 742 16.09 3.90 37.69
C VAL A 742 15.43 2.53 37.78
N GLU A 743 16.22 1.47 37.66
CA GLU A 743 15.74 0.12 37.92
C GLU A 743 15.82 -0.25 39.41
N LYS A 744 15.01 -1.21 39.83
CA LYS A 744 15.17 -1.84 41.15
C LYS A 744 16.60 -2.37 41.30
N GLU A 745 17.20 -2.16 42.48
CA GLU A 745 18.61 -2.39 42.82
C GLU A 745 19.63 -1.40 42.20
N ASN A 746 19.22 -0.47 41.35
CA ASN A 746 20.13 0.57 40.85
C ASN A 746 20.66 1.41 42.02
N VAL A 747 21.97 1.65 42.08
CA VAL A 747 22.56 2.56 43.08
C VAL A 747 22.09 3.99 42.79
N ILE A 748 21.36 4.58 43.72
CA ILE A 748 20.82 5.95 43.63
C ILE A 748 21.63 6.95 44.46
N ALA A 749 22.37 6.47 45.46
CA ALA A 749 23.32 7.28 46.22
C ALA A 749 24.51 6.43 46.67
N LYS A 750 25.68 7.06 46.80
CA LYS A 750 26.89 6.40 47.31
C LYS A 750 27.66 7.33 48.20
N ASN A 751 28.03 6.86 49.39
CA ASN A 751 29.03 7.49 50.23
C ASN A 751 30.32 6.64 50.21
N ILE A 752 31.38 7.20 49.62
CA ILE A 752 32.65 6.50 49.40
C ILE A 752 33.43 6.40 50.72
N SER A 753 33.28 7.37 51.63
CA SER A 753 34.07 7.43 52.87
C SER A 753 33.74 6.30 53.85
N ASN A 754 32.47 5.86 53.87
CA ASN A 754 31.98 4.77 54.72
C ASN A 754 31.56 3.51 53.93
N GLY A 755 31.76 3.50 52.60
CA GLY A 755 31.47 2.35 51.75
C GLY A 755 29.97 2.05 51.56
N VAL A 756 29.06 2.97 51.90
CA VAL A 756 27.62 2.75 51.78
C VAL A 756 27.11 3.01 50.37
N PHE A 757 26.28 2.09 49.87
CA PHE A 757 25.55 2.21 48.61
C PHE A 757 24.05 2.10 48.88
N VAL A 758 23.32 3.17 48.54
CA VAL A 758 21.86 3.19 48.65
C VAL A 758 21.30 2.78 47.30
N LYS A 759 20.49 1.73 47.30
CA LYS A 759 19.87 1.18 46.09
C LYS A 759 18.40 1.55 46.00
N SER A 760 17.89 1.61 44.79
CA SER A 760 16.45 1.76 44.55
C SER A 760 15.69 0.50 44.98
N PRO A 761 14.61 0.60 45.76
CA PRO A 761 13.76 -0.54 46.13
C PRO A 761 12.80 -0.96 45.00
N ALA A 762 12.60 -0.10 43.99
CA ALA A 762 11.65 -0.29 42.90
C ALA A 762 12.17 0.28 41.57
N THR A 763 11.61 -0.17 40.45
CA THR A 763 11.88 0.44 39.14
C THR A 763 10.91 1.61 38.94
N GLY A 764 11.41 2.77 38.50
CA GLY A 764 10.57 3.95 38.27
C GLY A 764 11.37 5.20 37.99
N THR A 765 10.69 6.34 37.90
CA THR A 765 11.32 7.65 37.71
C THR A 765 11.52 8.32 39.07
N VAL A 766 12.64 9.01 39.25
CA VAL A 766 12.87 9.87 40.43
C VAL A 766 11.90 11.05 40.37
N LYS A 767 10.87 11.03 41.20
CA LYS A 767 9.81 12.05 41.24
C LYS A 767 10.14 13.22 42.15
N GLU A 768 10.91 12.97 43.19
CA GLU A 768 11.21 13.96 44.22
C GLU A 768 12.56 13.69 44.87
N ILE A 769 13.28 14.77 45.18
CA ILE A 769 14.48 14.76 46.01
C ILE A 769 14.26 15.81 47.11
N ASP A 770 13.92 15.37 48.32
CA ASP A 770 13.64 16.23 49.48
C ASP A 770 14.92 16.38 50.31
N THR A 771 15.57 17.55 50.20
CA THR A 771 16.79 17.88 50.96
C THR A 771 16.53 18.35 52.40
N GLN A 772 15.27 18.54 52.81
CA GLN A 772 14.93 18.82 54.20
C GLN A 772 14.78 17.53 55.00
N LYS A 773 14.15 16.51 54.40
CA LYS A 773 13.99 15.17 55.00
C LYS A 773 15.12 14.21 54.66
N GLY A 774 15.88 14.49 53.61
CA GLY A 774 16.97 13.63 53.17
C GLY A 774 16.50 12.41 52.38
N THR A 775 15.34 12.50 51.72
CA THR A 775 14.68 11.37 51.06
C THR A 775 14.61 11.53 49.54
N VAL A 776 14.58 10.41 48.82
CA VAL A 776 14.35 10.34 47.37
C VAL A 776 13.11 9.50 47.10
N THR A 777 12.17 10.01 46.30
CA THR A 777 10.94 9.29 45.95
C THR A 777 11.03 8.75 44.53
N ILE A 778 10.80 7.44 44.38
CA ILE A 778 10.87 6.72 43.11
C ILE A 778 9.49 6.13 42.82
N GLN A 779 8.96 6.38 41.62
CA GLN A 779 7.62 5.91 41.24
C GLN A 779 7.57 5.58 39.75
N TYR A 780 6.99 4.43 39.41
CA TYR A 780 6.71 4.07 38.02
C TYR A 780 5.41 4.73 37.55
N ASP A 781 5.47 5.45 36.42
CA ASP A 781 4.28 6.01 35.79
C ASP A 781 3.54 4.93 35.00
N LEU A 782 2.55 4.31 35.63
CA LEU A 782 1.65 3.38 34.94
C LEU A 782 0.68 4.17 34.06
N ALA A 783 0.79 4.00 32.75
CA ALA A 783 -0.22 4.39 31.78
C ALA A 783 -0.84 3.11 31.19
N PRO A 784 -1.74 2.43 31.92
CA PRO A 784 -2.32 1.19 31.45
C PRO A 784 -3.13 1.43 30.18
N ILE A 785 -3.08 0.45 29.28
CA ILE A 785 -3.86 0.48 28.05
C ILE A 785 -5.16 -0.27 28.30
N SER A 786 -6.22 0.49 28.55
CA SER A 786 -7.55 -0.07 28.80
C SER A 786 -8.29 -0.34 27.51
N THR A 787 -8.74 -1.58 27.33
CA THR A 787 -9.68 -1.95 26.29
C THR A 787 -11.09 -1.82 26.84
N LYS A 788 -11.87 -0.95 26.20
CA LYS A 788 -13.26 -0.68 26.59
C LYS A 788 -14.26 -1.36 25.67
N SER A 789 -15.42 -1.67 26.21
CA SER A 789 -16.58 -1.95 25.37
C SER A 789 -17.00 -0.66 24.66
N PHE A 790 -17.30 -0.71 23.36
CA PHE A 790 -18.00 0.40 22.70
C PHE A 790 -19.51 0.17 22.62
N VAL A 791 -20.00 -1.04 22.92
CA VAL A 791 -21.42 -1.44 22.82
C VAL A 791 -21.98 -1.86 24.18
N ALA A 792 -23.30 -1.75 24.35
CA ALA A 792 -23.96 -2.39 25.47
C ALA A 792 -24.18 -3.88 25.18
N GLY A 793 -24.12 -4.75 26.18
CA GLY A 793 -24.43 -6.16 25.96
C GLY A 793 -24.08 -7.07 27.12
N LYS A 794 -24.14 -8.37 26.88
CA LYS A 794 -23.75 -9.42 27.81
C LYS A 794 -22.49 -10.11 27.30
N ILE A 795 -21.53 -10.37 28.18
CA ILE A 795 -20.35 -11.16 27.84
C ILE A 795 -20.79 -12.59 27.57
N SER A 796 -20.57 -13.06 26.35
CA SER A 796 -20.95 -14.41 25.90
C SER A 796 -19.79 -15.39 25.95
N LYS A 797 -18.55 -14.91 25.80
CA LYS A 797 -17.33 -15.72 25.88
C LYS A 797 -16.18 -14.87 26.42
N VAL A 798 -15.36 -15.45 27.30
CA VAL A 798 -14.09 -14.87 27.78
C VAL A 798 -12.95 -15.75 27.30
N ARG A 799 -11.93 -15.15 26.70
CA ARG A 799 -10.63 -15.76 26.41
C ARG A 799 -9.62 -15.17 27.41
N PRO A 800 -9.24 -15.90 28.46
CA PRO A 800 -8.31 -15.40 29.48
C PRO A 800 -7.07 -14.80 28.85
N GLY A 801 -6.64 -13.64 29.34
CA GLY A 801 -5.45 -12.94 28.82
C GLY A 801 -5.63 -12.22 27.49
N SER A 802 -6.64 -12.57 26.68
CA SER A 802 -6.68 -12.22 25.25
C SER A 802 -7.88 -11.33 24.86
N GLY A 803 -9.07 -11.59 25.39
CA GLY A 803 -10.25 -10.82 24.99
C GLY A 803 -11.60 -11.44 25.34
N VAL A 804 -12.68 -10.82 24.89
CA VAL A 804 -14.06 -11.24 25.17
C VAL A 804 -14.96 -11.09 23.93
N GLN A 805 -16.08 -11.81 23.93
CA GLN A 805 -17.16 -11.61 22.95
C GLN A 805 -18.39 -11.03 23.66
N ILE A 806 -18.88 -9.88 23.18
CA ILE A 806 -20.02 -9.15 23.70
C ILE A 806 -21.21 -9.38 22.77
N LYS A 807 -22.33 -9.89 23.31
CA LYS A 807 -23.58 -10.07 22.58
C LYS A 807 -24.65 -9.10 23.07
N GLY A 808 -25.37 -8.48 22.14
CA GLY A 808 -26.45 -7.57 22.45
C GLY A 808 -27.54 -7.61 21.37
N SER A 809 -28.60 -6.84 21.58
CA SER A 809 -29.69 -6.68 20.61
C SER A 809 -29.88 -5.19 20.31
N GLY A 810 -30.09 -4.87 19.04
CA GLY A 810 -30.19 -3.48 18.62
C GLY A 810 -30.65 -3.33 17.18
N THR A 811 -30.63 -2.08 16.73
CA THR A 811 -30.75 -1.75 15.31
C THR A 811 -29.41 -1.21 14.85
N ILE A 812 -28.85 -1.82 13.81
CA ILE A 812 -27.57 -1.44 13.21
C ILE A 812 -27.86 -0.74 11.89
N LEU A 813 -27.36 0.47 11.75
CA LEU A 813 -27.28 1.17 10.47
C LEU A 813 -25.83 1.10 10.00
N TYR A 814 -25.59 0.48 8.85
CA TYR A 814 -24.31 0.61 8.16
C TYR A 814 -24.33 1.92 7.37
N ALA A 815 -23.21 2.61 7.26
CA ALA A 815 -23.06 3.84 6.49
C ALA A 815 -22.02 3.66 5.38
N ILE A 816 -21.81 4.69 4.54
CA ILE A 816 -20.93 4.54 3.37
C ILE A 816 -19.46 4.75 3.72
N ILE A 817 -19.16 5.76 4.53
CA ILE A 817 -17.81 6.08 5.02
C ILE A 817 -17.87 6.74 6.39
N GLY A 818 -16.82 6.56 7.19
CA GLY A 818 -16.59 7.31 8.42
C GLY A 818 -15.11 7.58 8.65
N PHE A 819 -14.81 8.42 9.63
CA PHE A 819 -13.49 8.85 10.04
C PHE A 819 -13.39 8.93 11.56
N GLY A 820 -12.20 8.69 12.09
CA GLY A 820 -11.94 8.73 13.52
C GLY A 820 -12.33 7.47 14.29
N ARG A 821 -12.06 7.49 15.59
CA ARG A 821 -12.17 6.32 16.47
C ARG A 821 -13.63 5.99 16.81
N GLU A 822 -13.83 4.84 17.44
CA GLU A 822 -15.14 4.48 17.99
C GLU A 822 -15.58 5.48 19.06
N ALA A 823 -16.87 5.74 19.12
CA ALA A 823 -17.47 6.66 20.10
C ALA A 823 -18.83 6.14 20.58
N SER A 824 -19.30 6.65 21.71
CA SER A 824 -20.65 6.37 22.20
C SER A 824 -21.25 7.60 22.88
N GLY A 825 -22.58 7.70 22.86
CA GLY A 825 -23.30 8.81 23.46
C GLY A 825 -24.79 8.72 23.22
N ARG A 826 -25.56 9.62 23.85
CA ARG A 826 -26.98 9.76 23.54
C ARG A 826 -27.15 10.41 22.17
N LEU A 827 -28.07 9.90 21.37
CA LEU A 827 -28.43 10.49 20.09
C LEU A 827 -29.14 11.82 20.30
N SER A 828 -28.71 12.83 19.55
CA SER A 828 -29.38 14.12 19.48
C SER A 828 -29.46 14.62 18.04
N ILE A 829 -30.66 14.90 17.57
CA ILE A 829 -30.91 15.31 16.18
C ILE A 829 -30.85 16.83 16.05
N LEU A 830 -30.06 17.27 15.07
CA LEU A 830 -30.07 18.63 14.56
C LEU A 830 -30.92 18.72 13.30
N LYS A 831 -31.99 19.50 13.35
CA LYS A 831 -32.79 19.85 12.17
C LYS A 831 -31.98 20.69 11.17
N VAL A 832 -31.07 21.53 11.69
CA VAL A 832 -30.14 22.35 10.92
C VAL A 832 -28.76 22.32 11.59
N PRO A 833 -27.65 22.29 10.82
CA PRO A 833 -26.30 22.23 11.38
C PRO A 833 -25.97 23.37 12.36
N SER A 834 -26.55 24.56 12.14
CA SER A 834 -26.34 25.74 12.99
C SER A 834 -26.84 25.59 14.44
N ALA A 835 -27.76 24.65 14.69
CA ALA A 835 -28.35 24.39 16.01
C ALA A 835 -27.40 23.68 16.99
N LEU A 836 -26.20 23.27 16.55
CA LEU A 836 -25.19 22.71 17.43
C LEU A 836 -24.78 23.73 18.50
N GLU A 837 -24.79 23.31 19.77
CA GLU A 837 -24.49 24.16 20.92
C GLU A 837 -23.91 23.34 22.08
N ARG A 838 -23.46 24.00 23.16
CA ARG A 838 -22.78 23.35 24.30
C ARG A 838 -23.59 22.25 25.01
N SER A 839 -24.92 22.24 24.89
CA SER A 839 -25.78 21.19 25.46
C SER A 839 -25.54 19.82 24.83
N HIS A 840 -24.90 19.76 23.64
CA HIS A 840 -24.59 18.54 22.90
C HIS A 840 -23.23 17.90 23.25
N LYS A 841 -22.54 18.41 24.28
CA LYS A 841 -21.27 17.84 24.74
C LYS A 841 -21.42 16.34 25.03
N SER A 842 -20.48 15.53 24.56
CA SER A 842 -20.49 14.06 24.67
C SER A 842 -21.69 13.34 24.01
N ALA A 843 -22.52 14.04 23.24
CA ALA A 843 -23.62 13.43 22.48
C ALA A 843 -23.13 12.86 21.14
N VAL A 844 -23.88 11.92 20.59
CA VAL A 844 -23.77 11.54 19.17
C VAL A 844 -24.78 12.37 18.40
N VAL A 845 -24.29 13.36 17.67
CA VAL A 845 -25.11 14.36 17.00
C VAL A 845 -25.45 13.89 15.59
N VAL A 846 -26.74 13.95 15.23
CA VAL A 846 -27.23 13.59 13.89
C VAL A 846 -27.69 14.84 13.16
N SER A 847 -26.98 15.25 12.11
CA SER A 847 -27.47 16.26 11.18
C SER A 847 -28.31 15.60 10.10
N LEU A 848 -29.53 16.07 9.85
CA LEU A 848 -30.37 15.60 8.73
C LEU A 848 -29.99 16.25 7.39
N LYS A 849 -29.08 17.22 7.42
CA LYS A 849 -28.63 18.03 6.27
C LYS A 849 -27.12 17.94 6.10
N HIS A 850 -26.64 18.23 4.89
CA HIS A 850 -25.22 18.42 4.60
C HIS A 850 -24.52 19.29 5.65
N ILE A 851 -23.30 18.88 6.03
CA ILE A 851 -22.42 19.61 6.96
C ILE A 851 -21.20 20.16 6.21
N ASP A 852 -20.53 21.16 6.77
CA ASP A 852 -19.36 21.82 6.20
C ASP A 852 -18.19 21.89 7.20
N GLU A 853 -17.08 22.51 6.79
CA GLU A 853 -15.90 22.72 7.64
C GLU A 853 -16.24 23.47 8.94
N THR A 854 -17.08 24.50 8.85
CA THR A 854 -17.48 25.33 10.01
C THR A 854 -18.18 24.48 11.05
N PHE A 855 -19.08 23.58 10.62
CA PHE A 855 -19.73 22.63 11.50
C PHE A 855 -18.73 21.68 12.17
N LEU A 856 -17.78 21.12 11.42
CA LEU A 856 -16.77 20.21 11.99
C LEU A 856 -15.91 20.89 13.06
N ARG A 857 -15.48 22.13 12.82
CA ARG A 857 -14.73 22.93 13.81
C ARG A 857 -15.56 23.18 15.06
N LYS A 858 -16.82 23.57 14.90
CA LYS A 858 -17.74 23.77 16.03
C LYS A 858 -18.01 22.48 16.80
N ALA A 859 -18.13 21.34 16.11
CA ALA A 859 -18.30 20.03 16.75
C ALA A 859 -17.09 19.64 17.60
N ALA A 860 -15.87 19.97 17.14
CA ALA A 860 -14.66 19.81 17.93
C ALA A 860 -14.67 20.71 19.17
N GLU A 861 -15.03 21.98 19.03
CA GLU A 861 -15.11 22.94 20.15
C GLU A 861 -16.15 22.56 21.20
N VAL A 862 -17.29 21.99 20.78
CA VAL A 862 -18.35 21.50 21.68
C VAL A 862 -17.99 20.18 22.36
N GLU A 863 -16.98 19.46 21.86
CA GLU A 863 -16.56 18.15 22.35
C GLU A 863 -17.70 17.12 22.24
N VAL A 864 -18.35 17.06 21.06
CA VAL A 864 -19.32 15.99 20.77
C VAL A 864 -18.60 14.63 20.72
N ALA A 865 -19.30 13.55 21.07
CA ALA A 865 -18.71 12.21 20.97
C ALA A 865 -18.63 11.73 19.52
N GLY A 866 -19.66 12.03 18.73
CA GLY A 866 -19.71 11.66 17.31
C GLY A 866 -20.65 12.53 16.50
N VAL A 867 -20.44 12.54 15.20
CA VAL A 867 -21.24 13.24 14.18
C VAL A 867 -21.71 12.22 13.16
N ILE A 868 -23.01 12.17 12.92
CA ILE A 868 -23.64 11.44 11.83
C ILE A 868 -24.29 12.47 10.92
N ALA A 869 -23.91 12.50 9.65
CA ALA A 869 -24.44 13.44 8.68
C ALA A 869 -24.66 12.73 7.34
N PRO A 870 -25.49 13.29 6.44
CA PRO A 870 -25.66 12.66 5.16
C PRO A 870 -24.42 12.79 4.29
N SER A 871 -23.88 14.00 4.20
CA SER A 871 -22.76 14.29 3.34
C SER A 871 -21.95 15.50 3.79
N LEU A 872 -20.77 15.60 3.22
CA LEU A 872 -19.78 16.66 3.39
C LEU A 872 -19.07 16.84 2.05
N ASP A 873 -18.74 18.06 1.65
CA ASP A 873 -17.85 18.27 0.49
C ASP A 873 -16.43 17.79 0.84
N ASN A 874 -15.78 16.97 -0.01
CA ASN A 874 -14.43 16.45 0.30
C ASN A 874 -13.40 17.59 0.47
N GLN A 875 -13.62 18.74 -0.17
CA GLN A 875 -12.81 19.92 0.04
C GLN A 875 -12.82 20.40 1.50
N ASP A 876 -13.98 20.37 2.16
CA ASP A 876 -14.13 20.79 3.56
C ASP A 876 -13.49 19.77 4.51
N TRP A 877 -13.57 18.47 4.18
CA TRP A 877 -12.80 17.45 4.88
C TRP A 877 -11.30 17.74 4.84
N VAL A 878 -10.76 18.03 3.66
CA VAL A 878 -9.32 18.33 3.50
C VAL A 878 -8.92 19.60 4.25
N ARG A 879 -9.77 20.62 4.30
CA ARG A 879 -9.51 21.84 5.10
C ARG A 879 -9.56 21.60 6.61
N PHE A 880 -10.43 20.70 7.06
CA PHE A 880 -10.56 20.34 8.46
C PHE A 880 -9.40 19.41 8.92
N TYR A 881 -9.16 18.33 8.19
CA TYR A 881 -8.21 17.28 8.57
C TYR A 881 -6.78 17.49 8.05
N GLY A 882 -6.63 18.16 6.90
CA GLY A 882 -5.32 18.48 6.30
C GLY A 882 -4.80 17.49 5.27
N SER A 883 -5.56 16.45 4.90
CA SER A 883 -5.14 15.51 3.85
C SER A 883 -6.33 14.92 3.06
N GLU A 884 -6.04 14.52 1.81
CA GLU A 884 -6.99 13.82 0.94
C GLU A 884 -7.31 12.42 1.46
N MET A 885 -8.49 11.91 1.09
CA MET A 885 -8.80 10.50 1.29
C MET A 885 -7.90 9.64 0.40
N GLY A 886 -7.13 8.72 0.99
CA GLY A 886 -6.35 7.72 0.24
C GLY A 886 -7.21 6.57 -0.29
N VAL A 887 -6.80 5.33 -0.04
CA VAL A 887 -7.51 4.11 -0.46
C VAL A 887 -8.79 3.76 0.34
N ALA A 888 -9.37 4.75 1.03
CA ALA A 888 -10.52 4.60 1.93
C ALA A 888 -10.34 3.48 2.97
N LEU A 889 -9.16 3.46 3.60
CA LEU A 889 -8.87 2.78 4.86
C LEU A 889 -8.86 3.85 5.96
N THR A 890 -9.94 3.93 6.73
CA THR A 890 -10.19 5.01 7.70
C THR A 890 -10.45 4.47 9.11
N GLY A 891 -10.58 5.38 10.08
CA GLY A 891 -10.87 5.08 11.49
C GLY A 891 -9.69 5.34 12.43
N ASP A 892 -8.53 5.66 11.86
CA ASP A 892 -7.28 5.93 12.57
C ASP A 892 -6.91 7.42 12.52
N GLU A 893 -7.75 8.26 11.91
CA GLU A 893 -7.58 9.70 11.88
C GLU A 893 -7.62 10.29 13.30
N GLN A 894 -6.70 11.20 13.58
CA GLN A 894 -6.61 11.89 14.87
C GLN A 894 -7.60 13.07 14.93
N VAL A 895 -8.89 12.76 14.83
CA VAL A 895 -10.00 13.71 14.93
C VAL A 895 -10.67 13.61 16.30
N PRO A 896 -11.23 14.72 16.84
CA PRO A 896 -11.74 14.75 18.21
C PRO A 896 -13.08 14.01 18.41
N PHE A 897 -13.73 13.57 17.32
CA PHE A 897 -15.01 12.85 17.34
C PHE A 897 -15.07 11.83 16.21
N ALA A 898 -15.94 10.83 16.34
CA ALA A 898 -16.26 9.91 15.25
C ALA A 898 -17.13 10.63 14.21
N LEU A 899 -16.76 10.63 12.93
CA LEU A 899 -17.58 11.16 11.84
C LEU A 899 -18.12 10.01 10.98
N ILE A 900 -19.42 9.99 10.71
CA ILE A 900 -20.06 9.07 9.78
C ILE A 900 -20.85 9.84 8.73
N LEU A 901 -20.63 9.49 7.46
CA LEU A 901 -21.42 9.96 6.33
C LEU A 901 -22.31 8.83 5.80
N THR A 902 -23.61 9.06 5.70
CA THR A 902 -24.57 8.04 5.23
C THR A 902 -24.75 8.00 3.72
N GLU A 903 -24.50 9.12 3.02
CA GLU A 903 -24.67 9.28 1.57
C GLU A 903 -23.36 9.61 0.82
N GLY A 904 -22.28 9.95 1.54
CA GLY A 904 -20.94 10.14 0.96
C GLY A 904 -20.56 11.60 0.82
N PHE A 905 -19.91 11.97 -0.28
CA PHE A 905 -19.41 13.33 -0.48
C PHE A 905 -20.30 14.18 -1.40
N GLY A 906 -20.32 15.49 -1.18
CA GLY A 906 -21.18 16.42 -1.90
C GLY A 906 -22.29 17.01 -1.05
N ARG A 907 -23.26 17.66 -1.70
CA ARG A 907 -24.43 18.27 -1.04
C ARG A 907 -25.66 17.39 -1.22
N ILE A 908 -25.88 16.49 -0.27
CA ILE A 908 -26.91 15.46 -0.32
C ILE A 908 -27.73 15.53 0.97
N ASP A 909 -29.05 15.48 0.84
CA ASP A 909 -29.96 15.36 1.98
C ASP A 909 -30.05 13.90 2.47
N MET A 910 -30.26 13.73 3.78
CA MET A 910 -30.36 12.39 4.36
C MET A 910 -31.54 11.60 3.79
N ASN A 911 -31.31 10.32 3.47
CA ASN A 911 -32.34 9.42 3.02
C ASN A 911 -33.52 9.39 4.01
N ALA A 912 -34.74 9.50 3.50
CA ALA A 912 -35.94 9.54 4.33
C ALA A 912 -36.09 8.33 5.27
N LYS A 913 -35.57 7.15 4.91
CA LYS A 913 -35.57 5.98 5.80
C LYS A 913 -34.60 6.14 6.97
N TYR A 914 -33.44 6.76 6.75
CA TYR A 914 -32.45 7.03 7.80
C TYR A 914 -32.93 8.14 8.72
N ALA A 915 -33.47 9.23 8.16
CA ALA A 915 -34.05 10.30 8.95
C ALA A 915 -35.13 9.76 9.91
N LYS A 916 -36.09 8.97 9.40
CA LYS A 916 -37.11 8.30 10.23
C LYS A 916 -36.54 7.34 11.26
N PHE A 917 -35.42 6.67 10.96
CA PHE A 917 -34.76 5.79 11.91
C PHE A 917 -34.16 6.58 13.07
N PHE A 918 -33.39 7.64 12.76
CA PHE A 918 -32.79 8.48 13.78
C PHE A 918 -33.85 9.21 14.60
N GLU A 919 -34.90 9.76 13.98
CA GLU A 919 -36.03 10.41 14.68
C GLU A 919 -36.68 9.49 15.71
N LYS A 920 -36.82 8.19 15.42
CA LYS A 920 -37.33 7.19 16.38
C LYS A 920 -36.32 6.77 17.45
N ALA A 921 -35.05 7.04 17.20
CA ALA A 921 -33.92 6.72 18.08
C ALA A 921 -33.45 7.91 18.93
N GLU A 922 -34.08 9.08 18.80
CA GLU A 922 -33.73 10.30 19.54
C GLU A 922 -33.68 10.03 21.06
N GLY A 923 -32.60 10.51 21.70
CA GLY A 923 -32.36 10.33 23.14
C GLY A 923 -31.90 8.92 23.56
N LYS A 924 -31.90 7.93 22.67
CA LYS A 924 -31.37 6.58 22.96
C LYS A 924 -29.86 6.57 22.94
N GLN A 925 -29.27 5.58 23.61
CA GLN A 925 -27.83 5.33 23.55
C GLN A 925 -27.46 4.80 22.15
N ALA A 926 -26.44 5.40 21.55
CA ALA A 926 -25.82 4.92 20.33
C ALA A 926 -24.33 4.67 20.51
N SER A 927 -23.86 3.65 19.80
CA SER A 927 -22.46 3.30 19.64
C SER A 927 -22.08 3.44 18.18
N VAL A 928 -20.98 4.12 17.91
CA VAL A 928 -20.54 4.51 16.57
C VAL A 928 -19.16 3.92 16.33
N SER A 929 -19.01 3.19 15.22
CA SER A 929 -17.71 2.79 14.70
C SER A 929 -17.55 3.37 13.31
N ALA A 930 -16.62 4.31 13.16
CA ALA A 930 -16.44 5.07 11.93
C ALA A 930 -15.42 4.42 10.96
N ARG A 931 -14.81 3.30 11.34
CA ARG A 931 -13.84 2.60 10.50
C ARG A 931 -14.45 2.15 9.18
N THR A 932 -13.76 2.48 8.08
CA THR A 932 -14.14 2.08 6.72
C THR A 932 -12.98 1.36 6.05
N GLN A 933 -13.29 0.26 5.37
CA GLN A 933 -12.37 -0.47 4.52
C GLN A 933 -13.15 -1.03 3.34
N ILE A 934 -12.83 -0.57 2.12
CA ILE A 934 -13.59 -0.89 0.90
C ILE A 934 -13.01 -2.06 0.08
N ARG A 935 -11.85 -2.60 0.48
CA ARG A 935 -11.18 -3.76 -0.13
C ARG A 935 -10.85 -4.80 0.93
N ALA A 936 -10.86 -6.10 0.57
CA ALA A 936 -10.34 -7.23 1.36
C ALA A 936 -10.60 -7.16 2.88
N GLY A 937 -11.59 -7.90 3.40
CA GLY A 937 -12.04 -7.68 4.79
C GLY A 937 -12.92 -6.42 4.91
N VAL A 938 -13.82 -6.25 3.92
CA VAL A 938 -14.68 -5.07 3.78
C VAL A 938 -15.37 -4.75 5.11
N THR A 939 -15.05 -3.57 5.64
CA THR A 939 -15.65 -3.05 6.87
C THR A 939 -16.39 -1.77 6.52
N ARG A 940 -17.67 -1.71 6.87
CA ARG A 940 -18.47 -0.49 6.74
C ARG A 940 -18.64 0.15 8.10
N PRO A 941 -18.61 1.49 8.17
CA PRO A 941 -18.91 2.21 9.39
C PRO A 941 -20.32 1.84 9.84
N MET A 942 -20.54 1.77 11.14
CA MET A 942 -21.81 1.34 11.71
C MET A 942 -22.23 2.20 12.89
N VAL A 943 -23.55 2.37 13.00
CA VAL A 943 -24.23 2.97 14.14
C VAL A 943 -25.12 1.91 14.75
N ILE A 944 -24.89 1.60 16.02
CA ILE A 944 -25.67 0.62 16.78
C ILE A 944 -26.51 1.40 17.79
N VAL A 945 -27.84 1.31 17.64
CA VAL A 945 -28.79 1.84 18.61
C VAL A 945 -29.34 0.69 19.43
N THR A 946 -29.02 0.68 20.73
CA THR A 946 -29.46 -0.38 21.65
C THR A 946 -30.96 -0.26 21.91
N GLN A 947 -31.63 -1.40 22.06
CA GLN A 947 -33.06 -1.44 22.39
C GLN A 947 -33.33 -1.28 23.88
#